data_AF-A0A2Z3J1T9-F1
#
_entry.id   AF-A0A2Z3J1T9-F1
#
_cell.length_a   1.000
_cell.length_b   1.000
_cell.length_c   1.000
_cell.angle_alpha   90.00
_cell.angle_beta   90.00
_cell.angle_gamma   90.00
#
_symmetry.space_group_name_H-M   'P 1'
#
loop_
_entity.id
_entity.type
_entity.pdbx_description
1 polymer ?
#
loop_
_entity_poly.entity_id
_entity_poly.type
_entity_poly.pdbx_seq_one_letter_code
_entity_poly.pdbx_strand_id
1 'polypeptide(L)'
;MVAAVICTAAGLALESPAVLAASFTIDPGQTLTSPQTLTGGQSGTIKAGGSLVIPSSSDRVGITVSGNTTLDNAGTIDQQGSGRAIRNDNSNLTLTVVNEAGALLQSKDADAIQLHKGNNVTFKNYGTVNSKNISQGGAQAIDFNHITKGSNTVDNYAGGVITAFDADGIRPGVDGVVNNEGTIKSKNPLNSTDGTDGVDAQDNSGVTVVNHPDATAATSLIEGARHGITGGNTDTSTNGDFVMHVTNNAGGTIQGDDGSGVNIDGFNANEKVTVVNHGLISGDGVNRDGDGVDVDGLVDINNTGTIQSLNAAAGETSEGVTVGGGKIVNSGTIVGKNSADPSRGITLAGLDKSPDTGKPIPIQGIFADSSVTNSGLIQGQTGAGIAVTGAANKHTVTIDNLAGGTIEGGGSEAAIFTGGNNATVTNSGTIVADGSGKAVDLGSGDSTLGIVGGRAHVQGDISGGSGNSTLTITPGAGQRFAYAGNATHFQQLNVGAGTTVLNGNNTNIGRTQVRSGELIVGNHAGNGAKLAGNVTINDGATLAGHGSVGATTVARGGILMPGNGNGDVGTLGVQGPLALNGSLYLDIFGNQSSDQVNVDGIADFGSGSMLGLNLLANNNLQVGDTLDVMLAQSFENLSNLGLQGLDFGSGWQFDIADVGLANSQDRALRLTVASVGGAQPVPEPSGLGLLAAGLALIGVFKWRLPRRGRPALG
;
A
#
# COMPACT_ATOMS: atom_id res chain seq x y z
N MET A 1 20.50 97.56 46.64
CA MET A 1 20.20 96.12 46.80
C MET A 1 18.74 95.93 46.41
N VAL A 2 18.44 95.72 45.13
CA VAL A 2 18.28 94.41 44.44
C VAL A 2 17.25 93.53 45.13
N ALA A 3 16.06 93.40 44.52
CA ALA A 3 15.41 92.11 44.25
C ALA A 3 14.23 92.36 43.31
N ALA A 4 14.36 91.88 42.07
CA ALA A 4 13.29 91.79 41.09
C ALA A 4 12.35 90.62 41.46
N VAL A 5 11.04 90.81 41.31
CA VAL A 5 10.08 89.69 41.30
C VAL A 5 9.31 89.77 39.99
N ILE A 6 9.44 88.67 39.25
CA ILE A 6 8.98 88.40 37.91
C ILE A 6 7.48 88.10 37.94
N CYS A 7 6.71 88.77 37.06
CA CYS A 7 5.34 88.42 36.72
C CYS A 7 5.35 87.19 35.81
N THR A 8 4.81 86.06 36.26
CA THR A 8 4.48 84.91 35.40
C THR A 8 2.98 84.91 35.12
N ALA A 9 2.60 85.22 33.88
CA ALA A 9 1.26 85.04 33.38
C ALA A 9 1.01 83.54 33.15
N ALA A 10 0.09 82.95 33.91
CA ALA A 10 -0.41 81.61 33.65
C ALA A 10 -1.36 81.66 32.44
N GLY A 11 -0.87 81.24 31.27
CA GLY A 11 -1.70 80.97 30.12
C GLY A 11 -2.54 79.72 30.38
N LEU A 12 -3.83 79.90 30.63
CA LEU A 12 -4.84 78.85 30.51
C LEU A 12 -4.96 78.48 29.04
N ALA A 13 -4.23 77.46 28.61
CA ALA A 13 -4.52 76.75 27.38
C ALA A 13 -5.82 75.96 27.59
N LEU A 14 -6.92 76.43 27.01
CA LEU A 14 -8.05 75.55 26.73
C LEU A 14 -7.56 74.54 25.68
N GLU A 15 -7.17 73.36 26.13
CA GLU A 15 -7.06 72.20 25.24
C GLU A 15 -8.45 71.92 24.69
N SER A 16 -8.62 72.02 23.38
CA SER A 16 -9.80 71.51 22.71
C SER A 16 -9.92 70.02 23.05
N PRO A 17 -11.10 69.49 23.43
CA PRO A 17 -11.26 68.06 23.58
C PRO A 17 -10.83 67.40 22.26
N ALA A 18 -9.89 66.46 22.35
CA ALA A 18 -9.58 65.60 21.22
C ALA A 18 -10.90 64.99 20.76
N VAL A 19 -11.36 65.40 19.58
CA VAL A 19 -12.48 64.76 18.90
C VAL A 19 -12.00 63.35 18.60
N LEU A 20 -12.34 62.40 19.47
CA LEU A 20 -12.31 61.00 19.13
C LEU A 20 -13.16 60.88 17.87
N ALA A 21 -12.55 60.53 16.74
CA ALA A 21 -13.31 60.05 15.60
C ALA A 21 -14.23 58.91 16.11
N ALA A 22 -15.46 58.85 15.63
CA ALA A 22 -16.52 58.06 16.25
C ALA A 22 -16.70 56.70 15.56
N SER A 23 -17.03 55.68 16.34
CA SER A 23 -17.75 54.49 15.87
C SER A 23 -18.93 54.89 14.97
N PHE A 24 -19.30 54.03 14.02
CA PHE A 24 -20.46 54.28 13.15
C PHE A 24 -21.53 53.20 13.30
N THR A 25 -22.79 53.57 13.02
CA THR A 25 -23.91 52.64 12.94
C THR A 25 -24.73 52.95 11.69
N ILE A 26 -25.13 51.91 10.95
CA ILE A 26 -26.09 52.00 9.84
C ILE A 26 -27.36 51.27 10.27
N ASP A 27 -28.44 52.03 10.45
CA ASP A 27 -29.72 51.51 10.94
C ASP A 27 -30.55 50.84 9.83
N PRO A 28 -31.57 50.03 10.18
CA PRO A 28 -32.46 49.42 9.21
C PRO A 28 -33.11 50.48 8.30
N GLY A 29 -33.07 50.24 6.98
CA GLY A 29 -33.61 51.16 5.97
C GLY A 29 -32.68 52.33 5.61
N GLN A 30 -31.51 52.44 6.25
CA GLN A 30 -30.50 53.42 5.90
C GLN A 30 -29.52 52.85 4.87
N THR A 31 -29.23 53.64 3.83
CA THR A 31 -28.14 53.38 2.89
C THR A 31 -27.12 54.50 2.95
N LEU A 32 -25.89 54.18 3.35
CA LEU A 32 -24.74 55.07 3.21
C LEU A 32 -24.01 54.77 1.90
N THR A 33 -23.59 55.82 1.19
CA THR A 33 -22.83 55.69 -0.07
C THR A 33 -21.41 56.23 0.01
N SER A 34 -21.01 56.72 1.19
CA SER A 34 -19.68 57.26 1.44
C SER A 34 -18.82 56.25 2.21
N PRO A 35 -17.52 56.12 1.87
CA PRO A 35 -16.57 55.32 2.64
C PRO A 35 -16.52 55.66 4.13
N GLN A 36 -16.27 54.64 4.95
CA GLN A 36 -16.13 54.73 6.40
C GLN A 36 -14.67 54.45 6.81
N THR A 37 -14.30 54.91 8.01
CA THR A 37 -12.98 54.65 8.60
C THR A 37 -13.16 54.21 10.05
N LEU A 38 -12.44 53.17 10.46
CA LEU A 38 -12.28 52.75 11.85
C LEU A 38 -10.81 52.87 12.27
N THR A 39 -10.56 53.46 13.42
CA THR A 39 -9.26 53.57 14.08
C THR A 39 -9.32 53.03 15.51
N GLY A 40 -8.17 52.92 16.19
CA GLY A 40 -8.06 52.20 17.46
C GLY A 40 -9.10 52.60 18.53
N GLY A 41 -9.81 51.60 19.04
CA GLY A 41 -10.88 51.72 20.04
C GLY A 41 -12.29 51.86 19.45
N GLN A 42 -12.45 51.88 18.12
CA GLN A 42 -13.74 52.11 17.47
C GLN A 42 -14.41 50.81 16.98
N SER A 43 -15.71 50.91 16.76
CA SER A 43 -16.55 49.84 16.21
C SER A 43 -17.41 50.34 15.05
N GLY A 44 -17.57 49.52 14.02
CA GLY A 44 -18.59 49.71 12.98
C GLY A 44 -19.72 48.71 13.17
N THR A 45 -20.97 49.17 13.08
CA THR A 45 -22.15 48.28 13.14
C THR A 45 -23.08 48.56 11.97
N ILE A 46 -23.41 47.55 11.17
CA ILE A 46 -24.44 47.61 10.14
C ILE A 46 -25.56 46.69 10.59
N LYS A 47 -26.72 47.24 10.95
CA LYS A 47 -27.86 46.43 11.40
C LYS A 47 -28.56 45.76 10.22
N ALA A 48 -29.35 44.72 10.50
CA ALA A 48 -30.20 44.07 9.50
C ALA A 48 -31.08 45.08 8.75
N GLY A 49 -31.01 45.07 7.41
CA GLY A 49 -31.69 46.02 6.54
C GLY A 49 -30.97 47.38 6.37
N GLY A 50 -29.84 47.62 7.05
CA GLY A 50 -28.94 48.73 6.78
C GLY A 50 -27.94 48.39 5.66
N SER A 51 -27.43 49.39 4.95
CA SER A 51 -26.52 49.18 3.81
C SER A 51 -25.40 50.21 3.71
N LEU A 52 -24.18 49.77 3.46
CA LEU A 52 -23.07 50.57 2.94
C LEU A 52 -22.84 50.17 1.48
N VAL A 53 -23.16 51.07 0.54
CA VAL A 53 -23.07 50.82 -0.90
C VAL A 53 -22.14 51.82 -1.56
N ILE A 54 -20.91 51.41 -1.87
CA ILE A 54 -19.97 52.28 -2.59
C ILE A 54 -20.30 52.23 -4.08
N PRO A 55 -20.65 53.37 -4.72
CA PRO A 55 -21.16 53.37 -6.10
C PRO A 55 -20.15 52.85 -7.11
N SER A 56 -20.66 52.35 -8.24
CA SER A 56 -19.83 51.79 -9.32
C SER A 56 -18.86 52.74 -10.00
N SER A 57 -19.01 54.05 -9.76
CA SER A 57 -18.10 55.07 -10.23
C SER A 57 -16.91 55.32 -9.29
N SER A 58 -16.80 54.60 -8.16
CA SER A 58 -15.76 54.83 -7.14
C SER A 58 -14.79 53.67 -7.04
N ASP A 59 -13.50 54.00 -6.99
CA ASP A 59 -12.36 53.12 -6.70
C ASP A 59 -12.00 53.07 -5.20
N ARG A 60 -12.73 53.81 -4.37
CA ARG A 60 -12.42 53.94 -2.95
C ARG A 60 -12.78 52.68 -2.19
N VAL A 61 -11.99 52.40 -1.16
CA VAL A 61 -12.27 51.37 -0.15
C VAL A 61 -13.58 51.70 0.57
N GLY A 62 -14.41 50.70 0.83
CA GLY A 62 -15.64 50.86 1.62
C GLY A 62 -15.37 51.21 3.07
N ILE A 63 -14.60 50.38 3.77
CA ILE A 63 -14.21 50.57 5.17
C ILE A 63 -12.69 50.45 5.29
N THR A 64 -12.03 51.54 5.66
CA THR A 64 -10.60 51.52 6.00
C THR A 64 -10.45 51.28 7.50
N VAL A 65 -9.68 50.27 7.90
CA VAL A 65 -9.51 49.86 9.31
C VAL A 65 -8.07 50.02 9.78
N SER A 66 -7.85 50.39 11.04
CA SER A 66 -6.52 50.53 11.68
C SER A 66 -6.63 50.42 13.20
N GLY A 67 -5.53 50.12 13.90
CA GLY A 67 -5.54 49.99 15.37
C GLY A 67 -6.37 48.80 15.86
N ASN A 68 -6.87 48.84 17.10
CA ASN A 68 -7.79 47.81 17.62
C ASN A 68 -9.24 48.17 17.25
N THR A 69 -9.89 47.43 16.34
CA THR A 69 -11.24 47.76 15.85
C THR A 69 -12.13 46.53 15.74
N THR A 70 -13.45 46.75 15.78
CA THR A 70 -14.44 45.69 15.51
C THR A 70 -15.41 46.12 14.42
N LEU A 71 -15.86 45.18 13.60
CA LEU A 71 -16.89 45.39 12.61
C LEU A 71 -17.93 44.29 12.73
N ASP A 72 -19.19 44.69 12.94
CA ASP A 72 -20.34 43.81 13.02
C ASP A 72 -21.30 44.16 11.87
N ASN A 73 -21.48 43.23 10.94
CA ASN A 73 -22.33 43.37 9.77
C ASN A 73 -23.49 42.37 9.82
N ALA A 74 -24.69 42.87 10.12
CA ALA A 74 -25.95 42.17 9.94
C ALA A 74 -26.74 42.62 8.71
N GLY A 75 -26.23 43.59 7.95
CA GLY A 75 -26.88 44.16 6.77
C GLY A 75 -26.11 43.90 5.48
N THR A 76 -25.81 44.95 4.73
CA THR A 76 -25.09 44.86 3.45
C THR A 76 -23.89 45.80 3.42
N ILE A 77 -22.73 45.27 3.04
CA ILE A 77 -21.56 46.03 2.59
C ILE A 77 -21.33 45.63 1.13
N ASP A 78 -21.54 46.55 0.20
CA ASP A 78 -21.44 46.30 -1.24
C ASP A 78 -20.56 47.36 -1.92
N GLN A 79 -19.35 46.97 -2.30
CA GLN A 79 -18.46 47.80 -3.10
C GLN A 79 -18.73 47.51 -4.59
N GLN A 80 -19.38 48.45 -5.29
CA GLN A 80 -19.83 48.25 -6.67
C GLN A 80 -18.87 48.79 -7.75
N GLY A 81 -17.75 49.38 -7.36
CA GLY A 81 -16.70 49.88 -8.25
C GLY A 81 -15.49 48.94 -8.29
N SER A 82 -14.29 49.51 -8.25
CA SER A 82 -13.02 48.75 -8.28
C SER A 82 -12.28 48.75 -6.93
N GLY A 83 -12.90 49.31 -5.89
CA GLY A 83 -12.33 49.33 -4.55
C GLY A 83 -12.63 48.04 -3.79
N ARG A 84 -11.87 47.81 -2.71
CA ARG A 84 -12.13 46.72 -1.76
C ARG A 84 -13.23 47.11 -0.78
N ALA A 85 -14.02 46.15 -0.28
CA ALA A 85 -15.04 46.48 0.71
C ALA A 85 -14.42 46.80 2.08
N ILE A 86 -13.41 46.03 2.52
CA ILE A 86 -12.64 46.29 3.74
C ILE A 86 -11.14 46.26 3.42
N ARG A 87 -10.35 47.24 3.88
CA ARG A 87 -8.90 47.26 3.67
C ARG A 87 -8.12 47.83 4.85
N ASN A 88 -6.97 47.23 5.13
CA ASN A 88 -5.82 47.84 5.79
C ASN A 88 -4.60 47.63 4.91
N ASP A 89 -3.77 48.66 4.68
CA ASP A 89 -2.63 48.60 3.76
C ASP A 89 -1.25 48.83 4.40
N ASN A 90 -1.14 49.45 5.57
CA ASN A 90 0.17 49.79 6.15
C ASN A 90 0.22 50.05 7.66
N SER A 91 -0.86 49.77 8.42
CA SER A 91 -0.89 50.07 9.86
C SER A 91 -1.13 48.84 10.70
N ASN A 92 -0.55 48.81 11.91
CA ASN A 92 -0.82 47.73 12.86
C ASN A 92 -2.33 47.66 13.16
N LEU A 93 -2.86 46.44 13.14
CA LEU A 93 -4.29 46.17 13.26
C LEU A 93 -4.51 45.01 14.23
N THR A 94 -5.56 45.11 15.05
CA THR A 94 -6.27 43.97 15.62
C THR A 94 -7.72 44.16 15.24
N LEU A 95 -8.25 43.27 14.40
CA LEU A 95 -9.59 43.37 13.84
C LEU A 95 -10.40 42.13 14.18
N THR A 96 -11.61 42.34 14.68
CA THR A 96 -12.65 41.31 14.66
C THR A 96 -13.74 41.73 13.69
N VAL A 97 -14.01 40.89 12.69
CA VAL A 97 -15.16 41.06 11.79
C VAL A 97 -16.16 39.95 12.08
N VAL A 98 -17.43 40.32 12.23
CA VAL A 98 -18.56 39.40 12.24
C VAL A 98 -19.47 39.75 11.09
N ASN A 99 -19.64 38.82 10.14
CA ASN A 99 -20.64 38.88 9.08
C ASN A 99 -21.78 37.94 9.48
N GLU A 100 -22.82 38.50 10.08
CA GLU A 100 -23.93 37.78 10.70
C GLU A 100 -24.78 37.01 9.68
N ALA A 101 -25.62 36.10 10.16
CA ALA A 101 -26.49 35.31 9.31
C ALA A 101 -27.40 36.19 8.44
N GLY A 102 -27.41 35.93 7.13
CA GLY A 102 -28.16 36.71 6.14
C GLY A 102 -27.52 38.04 5.71
N ALA A 103 -26.37 38.41 6.29
CA ALA A 103 -25.62 39.59 5.88
C ALA A 103 -24.83 39.37 4.58
N LEU A 104 -24.54 40.45 3.87
CA LEU A 104 -23.71 40.46 2.65
C LEU A 104 -22.47 41.32 2.87
N LEU A 105 -21.30 40.76 2.55
CA LEU A 105 -20.05 41.48 2.31
C LEU A 105 -19.59 41.19 0.88
N GLN A 106 -19.53 42.21 0.03
CA GLN A 106 -19.24 42.02 -1.38
C GLN A 106 -18.39 43.12 -1.99
N SER A 107 -17.58 42.72 -2.94
CA SER A 107 -16.87 43.58 -3.89
C SER A 107 -17.18 43.16 -5.33
N LYS A 108 -17.26 44.14 -6.23
CA LYS A 108 -17.47 43.90 -7.65
C LYS A 108 -16.20 43.43 -8.36
N ASP A 109 -15.06 44.03 -8.03
CA ASP A 109 -13.86 43.92 -8.88
C ASP A 109 -12.53 44.06 -8.13
N ALA A 110 -12.54 43.70 -6.85
CA ALA A 110 -11.38 43.69 -5.95
C ALA A 110 -11.69 42.74 -4.79
N ASP A 111 -10.75 42.54 -3.87
CA ASP A 111 -11.00 41.68 -2.72
C ASP A 111 -12.15 42.19 -1.85
N ALA A 112 -12.96 41.30 -1.27
CA ALA A 112 -14.00 41.73 -0.33
C ALA A 112 -13.34 42.25 0.94
N ILE A 113 -12.29 41.57 1.42
CA ILE A 113 -11.40 42.07 2.47
C ILE A 113 -9.94 41.76 2.11
N GLN A 114 -9.07 42.77 2.25
CA GLN A 114 -7.62 42.59 2.16
C GLN A 114 -6.90 43.24 3.34
N LEU A 115 -5.98 42.50 3.98
CA LEU A 115 -5.18 42.95 5.12
C LEU A 115 -3.68 42.70 4.88
N HIS A 116 -2.82 43.43 5.58
CA HIS A 116 -1.37 43.47 5.31
C HIS A 116 -0.52 43.13 6.54
N LYS A 117 0.80 43.18 6.36
CA LYS A 117 1.82 42.78 7.34
C LYS A 117 1.61 43.37 8.74
N GLY A 118 1.72 42.53 9.77
CA GLY A 118 1.60 42.93 11.18
C GLY A 118 0.15 43.03 11.68
N ASN A 119 -0.83 42.69 10.84
CA ASN A 119 -2.24 42.69 11.19
C ASN A 119 -2.61 41.41 11.96
N ASN A 120 -3.48 41.55 12.95
CA ASN A 120 -4.13 40.44 13.62
C ASN A 120 -5.62 40.49 13.26
N VAL A 121 -6.19 39.39 12.79
CA VAL A 121 -7.58 39.33 12.37
C VAL A 121 -8.26 38.05 12.82
N THR A 122 -9.48 38.19 13.33
CA THR A 122 -10.46 37.11 13.46
C THR A 122 -11.67 37.49 12.62
N PHE A 123 -11.91 36.74 11.56
CA PHE A 123 -13.02 36.93 10.65
C PHE A 123 -14.04 35.82 10.87
N LYS A 124 -15.26 36.18 11.28
CA LYS A 124 -16.35 35.23 11.55
C LYS A 124 -17.45 35.43 10.53
N ASN A 125 -17.79 34.38 9.79
CA ASN A 125 -18.82 34.43 8.77
C ASN A 125 -19.96 33.45 9.06
N TYR A 126 -21.17 33.99 9.14
CA TYR A 126 -22.44 33.27 9.14
C TYR A 126 -23.29 33.65 7.91
N GLY A 127 -22.94 34.73 7.22
CA GLY A 127 -23.62 35.24 6.03
C GLY A 127 -22.88 34.92 4.73
N THR A 128 -22.95 35.85 3.77
CA THR A 128 -22.32 35.72 2.45
C THR A 128 -21.16 36.69 2.30
N VAL A 129 -20.00 36.18 1.89
CA VAL A 129 -18.84 36.95 1.42
C VAL A 129 -18.61 36.63 -0.05
N ASN A 130 -18.56 37.66 -0.89
CA ASN A 130 -18.45 37.47 -2.34
C ASN A 130 -17.46 38.43 -2.99
N SER A 131 -16.48 37.89 -3.73
CA SER A 131 -15.70 38.65 -4.70
C SER A 131 -16.16 38.30 -6.10
N LYS A 132 -16.78 39.27 -6.79
CA LYS A 132 -17.29 39.07 -8.16
C LYS A 132 -16.22 39.14 -9.23
N ASN A 133 -15.09 39.79 -8.94
CA ASN A 133 -13.90 39.88 -9.81
C ASN A 133 -14.23 40.06 -11.31
N ILE A 134 -15.09 41.03 -11.67
CA ILE A 134 -15.63 41.14 -13.04
C ILE A 134 -14.53 41.37 -14.09
N SER A 135 -13.41 41.99 -13.71
CA SER A 135 -12.25 42.23 -14.57
C SER A 135 -11.28 41.06 -14.63
N GLN A 136 -11.49 40.00 -13.83
CA GLN A 136 -10.57 38.86 -13.76
C GLN A 136 -9.17 39.28 -13.30
N GLY A 137 -9.10 40.22 -12.36
CA GLY A 137 -7.86 40.80 -11.83
C GLY A 137 -7.23 40.01 -10.68
N GLY A 138 -7.70 38.80 -10.40
CA GLY A 138 -7.27 37.97 -9.27
C GLY A 138 -7.75 38.48 -7.91
N ALA A 139 -9.03 38.82 -7.78
CA ALA A 139 -9.62 39.37 -6.56
C ALA A 139 -10.25 38.28 -5.65
N GLN A 140 -9.64 37.99 -4.50
CA GLN A 140 -10.11 36.94 -3.58
C GLN A 140 -11.32 37.39 -2.77
N ALA A 141 -12.09 36.46 -2.20
CA ALA A 141 -13.11 36.84 -1.22
C ALA A 141 -12.44 37.35 0.06
N ILE A 142 -11.41 36.64 0.53
CA ILE A 142 -10.59 37.03 1.69
C ILE A 142 -9.11 36.92 1.30
N ASP A 143 -8.40 38.06 1.28
CA ASP A 143 -6.97 38.11 1.01
C ASP A 143 -6.18 38.57 2.26
N PHE A 144 -5.59 37.59 2.94
CA PHE A 144 -4.66 37.76 4.05
C PHE A 144 -3.23 37.35 3.68
N ASN A 145 -2.94 37.13 2.39
CA ASN A 145 -1.66 36.62 1.91
C ASN A 145 -0.46 37.44 2.42
N HIS A 146 -0.64 38.75 2.57
CA HIS A 146 0.41 39.66 3.01
C HIS A 146 0.59 39.74 4.55
N ILE A 147 -0.19 39.00 5.34
CA ILE A 147 0.01 38.85 6.79
C ILE A 147 1.18 37.87 7.01
N THR A 148 2.39 38.38 6.85
CA THR A 148 3.64 37.63 7.13
C THR A 148 4.03 37.61 8.61
N LYS A 149 3.33 38.40 9.43
CA LYS A 149 3.48 38.52 10.89
C LYS A 149 2.12 38.91 11.47
N GLY A 150 1.69 38.24 12.54
CA GLY A 150 0.39 38.47 13.19
C GLY A 150 -0.58 37.30 12.97
N SER A 151 -1.53 37.13 13.87
CA SER A 151 -2.49 36.02 13.81
C SER A 151 -3.60 36.30 12.79
N ASN A 152 -3.92 35.36 11.92
CA ASN A 152 -5.02 35.49 10.98
C ASN A 152 -5.90 34.23 11.04
N THR A 153 -7.19 34.42 11.34
CA THR A 153 -8.16 33.33 11.48
C THR A 153 -9.43 33.66 10.72
N VAL A 154 -9.89 32.72 9.91
CA VAL A 154 -11.19 32.74 9.24
C VAL A 154 -12.03 31.60 9.78
N ASP A 155 -13.14 31.94 10.44
CA ASP A 155 -14.16 31.00 10.88
C ASP A 155 -15.40 31.16 9.98
N ASN A 156 -15.61 30.21 9.07
CA ASN A 156 -16.82 30.14 8.25
C ASN A 156 -17.81 29.15 8.89
N TYR A 157 -18.75 29.66 9.67
CA TYR A 157 -19.71 28.86 10.43
C TYR A 157 -20.78 28.23 9.51
N ALA A 158 -21.53 27.28 10.06
CA ALA A 158 -22.65 26.65 9.38
C ALA A 158 -23.60 27.67 8.72
N GLY A 159 -23.90 27.46 7.42
CA GLY A 159 -24.70 28.37 6.60
C GLY A 159 -23.92 29.56 6.00
N GLY A 160 -22.71 29.82 6.48
CA GLY A 160 -21.81 30.81 5.90
C GLY A 160 -21.31 30.40 4.51
N VAL A 161 -21.30 31.36 3.59
CA VAL A 161 -20.83 31.18 2.21
C VAL A 161 -19.72 32.18 1.91
N ILE A 162 -18.58 31.67 1.46
CA ILE A 162 -17.46 32.47 0.94
C ILE A 162 -17.28 32.06 -0.52
N THR A 163 -17.32 33.02 -1.44
CA THR A 163 -17.16 32.75 -2.88
C THR A 163 -16.28 33.80 -3.55
N ALA A 164 -15.35 33.33 -4.37
CA ALA A 164 -14.60 34.16 -5.29
C ALA A 164 -14.82 33.67 -6.74
N PHE A 165 -14.93 34.60 -7.67
CA PHE A 165 -14.96 34.31 -9.10
C PHE A 165 -13.59 34.59 -9.69
N ASP A 166 -13.07 33.66 -10.48
CA ASP A 166 -11.80 33.79 -11.19
C ASP A 166 -10.62 34.22 -10.30
N ALA A 167 -10.67 33.76 -9.05
CA ALA A 167 -9.71 34.00 -7.99
C ALA A 167 -9.98 33.03 -6.84
N ASP A 168 -9.04 32.93 -5.91
CA ASP A 168 -9.15 32.02 -4.78
C ASP A 168 -10.20 32.49 -3.78
N GLY A 169 -10.88 31.53 -3.14
CA GLY A 169 -11.83 31.83 -2.08
C GLY A 169 -11.14 32.57 -0.94
N ILE A 170 -10.07 31.98 -0.40
CA ILE A 170 -9.30 32.52 0.71
C ILE A 170 -7.80 32.36 0.43
N ARG A 171 -7.04 33.44 0.63
CA ARG A 171 -5.58 33.38 0.77
C ARG A 171 -5.17 33.69 2.21
N PRO A 172 -4.90 32.69 3.07
CA PRO A 172 -4.41 32.93 4.42
C PRO A 172 -2.99 33.50 4.43
N GLY A 173 -2.60 34.13 5.53
CA GLY A 173 -1.20 34.54 5.78
C GLY A 173 -0.39 33.44 6.46
N VAL A 174 0.86 33.74 6.83
CA VAL A 174 1.73 32.83 7.60
C VAL A 174 1.04 32.40 8.90
N ASP A 175 1.12 31.11 9.23
CA ASP A 175 0.44 30.48 10.39
C ASP A 175 -1.08 30.73 10.41
N GLY A 176 -1.70 31.00 9.25
CA GLY A 176 -3.12 31.29 9.14
C GLY A 176 -3.99 30.07 9.44
N VAL A 177 -5.16 30.31 10.02
CA VAL A 177 -6.13 29.25 10.35
C VAL A 177 -7.45 29.49 9.60
N VAL A 178 -7.90 28.48 8.86
CA VAL A 178 -9.20 28.46 8.19
C VAL A 178 -10.05 27.33 8.77
N ASN A 179 -11.10 27.68 9.49
CA ASN A 179 -12.10 26.75 10.02
C ASN A 179 -13.38 26.86 9.17
N ASN A 180 -13.83 25.76 8.60
CA ASN A 180 -14.99 25.75 7.70
C ASN A 180 -16.04 24.72 8.13
N GLU A 181 -17.20 25.23 8.52
CA GLU A 181 -18.47 24.52 8.74
C GLU A 181 -19.49 24.79 7.64
N GLY A 182 -19.30 25.88 6.90
CA GLY A 182 -20.15 26.28 5.78
C GLY A 182 -19.59 25.86 4.42
N THR A 183 -19.60 26.81 3.50
CA THR A 183 -19.15 26.64 2.11
C THR A 183 -18.08 27.67 1.76
N ILE A 184 -16.92 27.21 1.28
CA ILE A 184 -15.89 28.01 0.63
C ILE A 184 -15.77 27.54 -0.81
N LYS A 185 -15.86 28.46 -1.77
CA LYS A 185 -15.80 28.15 -3.21
C LYS A 185 -14.97 29.14 -4.00
N SER A 186 -14.13 28.67 -4.91
CA SER A 186 -13.74 29.43 -6.10
C SER A 186 -14.53 28.96 -7.32
N LYS A 187 -14.70 29.83 -8.32
CA LYS A 187 -15.42 29.52 -9.55
C LYS A 187 -14.76 30.16 -10.75
N ASN A 188 -14.56 29.39 -11.80
CA ASN A 188 -14.15 29.93 -13.09
C ASN A 188 -15.37 30.29 -13.95
N PRO A 189 -15.36 31.43 -14.68
CA PRO A 189 -16.28 31.61 -15.80
C PRO A 189 -15.99 30.57 -16.89
N LEU A 190 -16.98 30.31 -17.76
CA LEU A 190 -16.96 29.22 -18.77
C LEU A 190 -15.75 29.22 -19.74
N ASN A 191 -14.97 30.28 -19.77
CA ASN A 191 -13.83 30.49 -20.66
C ASN A 191 -12.52 30.83 -19.92
N SER A 192 -12.52 30.79 -18.60
CA SER A 192 -11.28 30.99 -17.84
C SER A 192 -10.50 29.69 -17.75
N THR A 193 -9.18 29.83 -17.87
CA THR A 193 -8.19 28.78 -17.63
C THR A 193 -7.40 29.04 -16.35
N ASP A 194 -7.80 30.04 -15.57
CA ASP A 194 -7.07 30.43 -14.37
C ASP A 194 -7.20 29.35 -13.31
N GLY A 195 -6.09 29.02 -12.68
CA GLY A 195 -6.07 28.11 -11.54
C GLY A 195 -6.58 28.85 -10.33
N THR A 196 -7.85 28.61 -9.96
CA THR A 196 -8.47 29.25 -8.79
C THR A 196 -8.91 28.20 -7.80
N ASP A 197 -8.58 28.43 -6.55
CA ASP A 197 -8.64 27.38 -5.54
C ASP A 197 -9.56 27.78 -4.37
N GLY A 198 -10.12 26.80 -3.67
CA GLY A 198 -10.96 27.08 -2.51
C GLY A 198 -10.18 27.84 -1.43
N VAL A 199 -9.01 27.30 -1.09
CA VAL A 199 -8.01 27.93 -0.22
C VAL A 199 -6.64 27.85 -0.88
N ASP A 200 -5.93 28.97 -0.95
CA ASP A 200 -4.58 29.05 -1.52
C ASP A 200 -3.61 29.68 -0.52
N ALA A 201 -2.76 28.86 0.08
CA ALA A 201 -1.75 29.32 1.03
C ALA A 201 -0.58 30.07 0.38
N GLN A 202 -0.46 30.06 -0.95
CA GLN A 202 0.70 30.58 -1.66
C GLN A 202 1.99 29.98 -1.05
N ASP A 203 3.00 30.80 -0.79
CA ASP A 203 4.24 30.44 -0.09
C ASP A 203 4.15 30.60 1.45
N ASN A 204 2.98 30.92 2.00
CA ASN A 204 2.80 31.08 3.45
C ASN A 204 2.77 29.73 4.16
N SER A 205 3.91 29.37 4.75
CA SER A 205 4.07 28.19 5.59
C SER A 205 3.32 28.31 6.94
N GLY A 206 2.97 27.16 7.52
CA GLY A 206 2.30 27.03 8.82
C GLY A 206 0.77 27.06 8.76
N VAL A 207 0.18 27.22 7.58
CA VAL A 207 -1.27 27.31 7.41
C VAL A 207 -1.97 26.02 7.88
N THR A 208 -3.08 26.20 8.60
CA THR A 208 -3.96 25.13 9.06
C THR A 208 -5.35 25.31 8.47
N VAL A 209 -5.87 24.28 7.82
CA VAL A 209 -7.24 24.23 7.29
C VAL A 209 -7.99 23.09 7.97
N VAL A 210 -9.11 23.42 8.59
CA VAL A 210 -10.03 22.46 9.20
C VAL A 210 -11.39 22.58 8.52
N ASN A 211 -11.77 21.53 7.79
CA ASN A 211 -13.09 21.40 7.21
C ASN A 211 -13.91 20.43 8.07
N HIS A 212 -14.92 20.93 8.77
CA HIS A 212 -15.72 20.13 9.68
C HIS A 212 -17.18 20.55 9.66
N PRO A 213 -18.14 19.65 9.46
CA PRO A 213 -19.52 19.95 9.82
C PRO A 213 -19.64 20.09 11.35
N ASP A 214 -20.55 20.94 11.80
CA ASP A 214 -20.95 21.03 13.21
C ASP A 214 -22.28 20.30 13.44
N ALA A 215 -22.87 20.43 14.63
CA ALA A 215 -24.17 19.81 14.92
C ALA A 215 -25.34 20.38 14.09
N THR A 216 -25.14 21.53 13.42
CA THR A 216 -26.19 22.25 12.69
C THR A 216 -26.07 22.12 11.16
N ALA A 217 -24.88 21.84 10.64
CA ALA A 217 -24.62 21.52 9.24
C ALA A 217 -24.29 20.03 9.08
N ALA A 218 -25.09 19.28 8.32
CA ALA A 218 -24.79 17.87 8.04
C ALA A 218 -23.54 17.66 7.15
N THR A 219 -23.07 18.73 6.48
CA THR A 219 -21.94 18.72 5.55
C THR A 219 -21.24 20.07 5.54
N SER A 220 -19.91 20.09 5.40
CA SER A 220 -19.11 21.28 5.12
C SER A 220 -18.37 21.11 3.79
N LEU A 221 -18.15 22.20 3.04
CA LEU A 221 -17.57 22.14 1.70
C LEU A 221 -16.46 23.17 1.50
N ILE A 222 -15.32 22.70 1.02
CA ILE A 222 -14.27 23.50 0.36
C ILE A 222 -14.17 22.97 -1.08
N GLU A 223 -14.45 23.82 -2.05
CA GLU A 223 -14.42 23.48 -3.47
C GLU A 223 -13.61 24.53 -4.21
N GLY A 224 -12.69 24.11 -5.08
CA GLY A 224 -12.05 25.03 -5.99
C GLY A 224 -12.24 24.62 -7.43
N ALA A 225 -12.35 25.62 -8.31
CA ALA A 225 -12.46 25.42 -9.74
C ALA A 225 -11.25 24.68 -10.33
N ARG A 226 -10.09 24.74 -9.67
CA ARG A 226 -8.93 23.88 -9.91
C ARG A 226 -8.68 22.94 -8.73
N HIS A 227 -8.07 23.43 -7.63
CA HIS A 227 -7.82 22.65 -6.42
C HIS A 227 -8.74 23.05 -5.28
N GLY A 228 -9.13 22.08 -4.45
CA GLY A 228 -9.82 22.40 -3.20
C GLY A 228 -8.93 23.26 -2.29
N ILE A 229 -7.69 22.82 -2.10
CA ILE A 229 -6.67 23.50 -1.32
C ILE A 229 -5.34 23.45 -2.09
N THR A 230 -4.64 24.59 -2.16
CA THR A 230 -3.28 24.65 -2.71
C THR A 230 -2.30 25.43 -1.82
N GLY A 231 -1.01 25.28 -2.09
CA GLY A 231 0.08 26.06 -1.51
C GLY A 231 1.43 25.47 -1.92
N GLY A 232 2.50 25.93 -1.29
CA GLY A 232 3.82 25.33 -1.41
C GLY A 232 4.94 26.33 -1.62
N ASN A 233 6.18 25.85 -1.58
CA ASN A 233 7.36 26.69 -1.82
C ASN A 233 8.15 26.13 -3.01
N THR A 234 7.93 26.76 -4.16
CA THR A 234 8.61 26.43 -5.43
C THR A 234 9.82 27.32 -5.71
N ASP A 235 10.14 28.28 -4.82
CA ASP A 235 11.32 29.13 -4.96
C ASP A 235 12.59 28.35 -4.60
N THR A 236 13.26 27.85 -5.63
CA THR A 236 14.51 27.09 -5.56
C THR A 236 15.70 27.89 -5.02
N SER A 237 15.57 29.21 -4.86
CA SER A 237 16.57 30.03 -4.16
C SER A 237 16.48 29.92 -2.63
N THR A 238 15.37 29.38 -2.12
CA THR A 238 15.18 29.03 -0.70
C THR A 238 15.59 27.59 -0.43
N ASN A 239 15.46 27.14 0.81
CA ASN A 239 15.65 25.74 1.17
C ASN A 239 14.39 24.87 0.91
N GLY A 240 13.29 25.45 0.41
CA GLY A 240 12.03 24.75 0.17
C GLY A 240 11.27 24.38 1.44
N ASP A 241 11.53 25.05 2.57
CA ASP A 241 10.75 24.83 3.80
C ASP A 241 9.30 25.25 3.57
N PHE A 242 8.37 24.32 3.75
CA PHE A 242 6.93 24.57 3.72
C PHE A 242 6.22 23.58 4.64
N VAL A 243 5.24 24.05 5.41
CA VAL A 243 4.45 23.22 6.32
C VAL A 243 2.99 23.56 6.17
N MET A 244 2.14 22.55 6.06
CA MET A 244 0.69 22.74 6.05
C MET A 244 -0.02 21.60 6.79
N HIS A 245 -1.13 21.94 7.45
CA HIS A 245 -1.98 20.97 8.14
C HIS A 245 -3.40 21.04 7.59
N VAL A 246 -3.91 19.94 7.06
CA VAL A 246 -5.29 19.82 6.55
C VAL A 246 -6.01 18.76 7.37
N THR A 247 -7.14 19.13 7.97
CA THR A 247 -8.05 18.20 8.64
C THR A 247 -9.42 18.26 7.97
N ASN A 248 -9.87 17.14 7.40
CA ASN A 248 -11.21 16.99 6.84
C ASN A 248 -11.99 16.01 7.69
N ASN A 249 -12.85 16.53 8.57
CA ASN A 249 -13.63 15.72 9.49
C ASN A 249 -14.76 14.98 8.78
N ALA A 250 -15.34 13.98 9.45
CA ALA A 250 -16.44 13.19 8.89
C ALA A 250 -17.60 14.09 8.47
N GLY A 251 -18.11 13.91 7.25
CA GLY A 251 -19.12 14.78 6.63
C GLY A 251 -18.58 16.05 5.96
N GLY A 252 -17.27 16.34 6.08
CA GLY A 252 -16.60 17.36 5.29
C GLY A 252 -16.23 16.86 3.89
N THR A 253 -16.34 17.74 2.90
CA THR A 253 -15.85 17.55 1.53
C THR A 253 -14.83 18.61 1.17
N ILE A 254 -13.68 18.17 0.66
CA ILE A 254 -12.67 19.00 -0.03
C ILE A 254 -12.59 18.50 -1.47
N GLN A 255 -12.76 19.41 -2.43
CA GLN A 255 -12.89 19.06 -3.84
C GLN A 255 -12.13 20.02 -4.76
N GLY A 256 -11.34 19.47 -5.68
CA GLY A 256 -10.87 20.16 -6.88
C GLY A 256 -11.69 19.72 -8.11
N ASP A 257 -12.18 20.68 -8.89
CA ASP A 257 -13.03 20.42 -10.07
C ASP A 257 -12.24 20.22 -11.38
N ASP A 258 -11.00 20.69 -11.44
CA ASP A 258 -10.07 20.52 -12.57
C ASP A 258 -8.61 20.41 -12.07
N GLY A 259 -8.45 19.63 -11.00
CA GLY A 259 -7.22 19.48 -10.27
C GLY A 259 -7.44 18.68 -8.99
N SER A 260 -6.39 18.63 -8.19
CA SER A 260 -6.36 17.83 -6.97
C SER A 260 -7.27 18.36 -5.85
N GLY A 261 -7.74 17.48 -4.97
CA GLY A 261 -8.43 17.89 -3.75
C GLY A 261 -7.53 18.74 -2.84
N VAL A 262 -6.29 18.26 -2.64
CA VAL A 262 -5.20 18.99 -1.99
C VAL A 262 -3.97 18.92 -2.90
N ASN A 263 -3.37 20.05 -3.24
CA ASN A 263 -2.18 20.14 -4.09
C ASN A 263 -1.10 21.00 -3.41
N ILE A 264 0.07 20.46 -3.09
CA ILE A 264 1.15 21.24 -2.48
C ILE A 264 2.42 21.11 -3.31
N ASP A 265 2.82 22.23 -3.93
CA ASP A 265 3.92 22.29 -4.88
C ASP A 265 5.24 22.60 -4.16
N GLY A 266 6.20 21.70 -4.30
CA GLY A 266 7.46 21.73 -3.59
C GLY A 266 8.62 21.25 -4.45
N PHE A 267 9.74 20.91 -3.82
CA PHE A 267 10.86 20.34 -4.57
C PHE A 267 11.82 19.47 -3.76
N ASN A 268 11.57 19.27 -2.47
CA ASN A 268 12.45 18.48 -1.61
C ASN A 268 11.79 18.05 -0.28
N ALA A 269 12.56 17.36 0.57
CA ALA A 269 12.13 16.81 1.86
C ALA A 269 11.74 17.83 2.95
N ASN A 270 11.97 19.12 2.73
CA ASN A 270 11.66 20.18 3.68
C ASN A 270 10.19 20.63 3.62
N GLU A 271 9.51 20.33 2.52
CA GLU A 271 8.06 20.43 2.45
C GLU A 271 7.42 19.28 3.22
N LYS A 272 6.54 19.62 4.17
CA LYS A 272 5.92 18.68 5.10
C LYS A 272 4.43 18.97 5.25
N VAL A 273 3.60 18.09 4.75
CA VAL A 273 2.14 18.24 4.76
C VAL A 273 1.51 17.17 5.62
N THR A 274 0.68 17.58 6.59
CA THR A 274 -0.11 16.66 7.40
C THR A 274 -1.54 16.66 6.90
N VAL A 275 -2.09 15.48 6.57
CA VAL A 275 -3.49 15.33 6.15
C VAL A 275 -4.20 14.33 7.05
N VAL A 276 -5.20 14.80 7.79
CA VAL A 276 -6.10 13.94 8.57
C VAL A 276 -7.46 13.92 7.87
N ASN A 277 -7.84 12.76 7.32
CA ASN A 277 -9.09 12.62 6.58
C ASN A 277 -10.03 11.61 7.22
N HIS A 278 -11.21 12.10 7.58
CA HIS A 278 -12.38 11.35 8.00
C HIS A 278 -13.58 11.56 7.05
N GLY A 279 -13.51 12.56 6.16
CA GLY A 279 -14.53 12.92 5.17
C GLY A 279 -14.18 12.47 3.75
N LEU A 280 -14.56 13.27 2.76
CA LEU A 280 -14.19 13.10 1.36
C LEU A 280 -13.15 14.15 0.94
N ILE A 281 -12.02 13.69 0.40
CA ILE A 281 -11.10 14.51 -0.39
C ILE A 281 -11.14 13.96 -1.82
N SER A 282 -11.44 14.81 -2.80
CA SER A 282 -11.60 14.41 -4.20
C SER A 282 -10.91 15.37 -5.14
N GLY A 283 -10.16 14.86 -6.10
CA GLY A 283 -9.76 15.60 -7.30
C GLY A 283 -10.51 15.10 -8.54
N ASP A 284 -10.59 15.95 -9.54
CA ASP A 284 -11.11 15.62 -10.88
C ASP A 284 -10.19 16.24 -11.93
N GLY A 285 -9.59 15.40 -12.77
CA GLY A 285 -8.64 15.79 -13.79
C GLY A 285 -9.33 15.93 -15.13
N VAL A 286 -9.92 17.11 -15.39
CA VAL A 286 -10.54 17.40 -16.69
C VAL A 286 -9.47 17.74 -17.72
N ASN A 287 -8.50 18.57 -17.33
CA ASN A 287 -7.36 19.00 -18.15
C ASN A 287 -6.00 18.60 -17.56
N ARG A 288 -5.98 17.91 -16.41
CA ARG A 288 -4.80 17.51 -15.62
C ARG A 288 -5.01 16.11 -15.00
N ASP A 289 -4.10 15.67 -14.14
CA ASP A 289 -4.18 14.42 -13.36
C ASP A 289 -5.39 14.35 -12.41
N GLY A 290 -5.65 15.41 -11.63
CA GLY A 290 -6.82 15.50 -10.76
C GLY A 290 -6.76 14.60 -9.53
N ASP A 291 -5.62 14.57 -8.85
CA ASP A 291 -5.37 13.65 -7.74
C ASP A 291 -6.23 13.90 -6.51
N GLY A 292 -6.48 12.89 -5.68
CA GLY A 292 -7.08 13.15 -4.38
C GLY A 292 -6.19 14.06 -3.53
N VAL A 293 -4.93 13.67 -3.37
CA VAL A 293 -3.87 14.45 -2.71
C VAL A 293 -2.60 14.37 -3.57
N ASP A 294 -2.07 15.53 -3.94
CA ASP A 294 -0.78 15.69 -4.63
C ASP A 294 0.15 16.56 -3.76
N VAL A 295 1.32 16.03 -3.41
CA VAL A 295 2.34 16.74 -2.61
C VAL A 295 3.73 16.34 -3.09
N ASP A 296 4.47 17.26 -3.69
CA ASP A 296 5.83 17.00 -4.18
C ASP A 296 6.78 16.55 -3.06
N GLY A 297 6.59 17.06 -1.84
CA GLY A 297 7.37 16.80 -0.64
C GLY A 297 6.95 15.59 0.19
N LEU A 298 7.06 15.71 1.51
CA LEU A 298 6.75 14.64 2.45
C LEU A 298 5.36 14.80 3.07
N VAL A 299 4.68 13.68 3.28
CA VAL A 299 3.38 13.66 3.95
C VAL A 299 3.37 12.89 5.27
N ASP A 300 2.44 13.26 6.16
CA ASP A 300 1.88 12.39 7.21
C ASP A 300 0.36 12.33 7.01
N ILE A 301 -0.13 11.25 6.37
CA ILE A 301 -1.55 11.04 6.08
C ILE A 301 -2.13 10.03 7.05
N ASN A 302 -3.24 10.40 7.70
CA ASN A 302 -4.10 9.48 8.43
C ASN A 302 -5.50 9.50 7.81
N ASN A 303 -5.82 8.45 7.05
CA ASN A 303 -7.09 8.33 6.33
C ASN A 303 -7.99 7.26 6.95
N THR A 304 -9.19 7.67 7.34
CA THR A 304 -10.33 6.81 7.70
C THR A 304 -11.55 7.08 6.82
N GLY A 305 -11.53 8.18 6.05
CA GLY A 305 -12.55 8.58 5.09
C GLY A 305 -12.24 8.08 3.68
N THR A 306 -12.57 8.89 2.67
CA THR A 306 -12.24 8.64 1.26
C THR A 306 -11.30 9.71 0.74
N ILE A 307 -10.21 9.27 0.12
CA ILE A 307 -9.37 10.09 -0.77
C ILE A 307 -9.48 9.48 -2.16
N GLN A 308 -9.83 10.27 -3.17
CA GLN A 308 -9.95 9.73 -4.52
C GLN A 308 -9.60 10.76 -5.60
N SER A 309 -9.07 10.27 -6.71
CA SER A 309 -9.21 10.94 -8.00
C SER A 309 -10.41 10.37 -8.74
N LEU A 310 -11.17 11.23 -9.43
CA LEU A 310 -12.34 10.84 -10.21
C LEU A 310 -12.01 10.48 -11.66
N ASN A 311 -11.01 11.17 -12.23
CA ASN A 311 -10.55 11.05 -13.60
C ASN A 311 -9.22 11.80 -13.76
N ALA A 312 -8.48 11.50 -14.84
CA ALA A 312 -7.37 12.31 -15.34
C ALA A 312 -7.55 12.64 -16.82
N ALA A 313 -6.89 13.69 -17.29
CA ALA A 313 -6.77 14.03 -18.70
C ALA A 313 -5.90 13.00 -19.46
N ALA A 314 -6.06 12.98 -20.77
CA ALA A 314 -5.37 12.00 -21.62
C ALA A 314 -3.84 12.08 -21.48
N GLY A 315 -3.21 10.95 -21.13
CA GLY A 315 -1.76 10.86 -20.93
C GLY A 315 -1.26 11.26 -19.53
N GLU A 316 -2.14 11.77 -18.67
CA GLU A 316 -1.87 11.95 -17.24
C GLU A 316 -2.24 10.67 -16.46
N THR A 317 -1.75 10.56 -15.23
CA THR A 317 -2.16 9.47 -14.32
C THR A 317 -3.21 10.03 -13.35
N SER A 318 -4.20 9.21 -12.99
CA SER A 318 -5.19 9.55 -11.97
C SER A 318 -4.84 8.84 -10.66
N GLU A 319 -4.54 9.59 -9.61
CA GLU A 319 -4.14 9.00 -8.34
C GLU A 319 -5.02 9.39 -7.16
N GLY A 320 -5.25 8.40 -6.27
CA GLY A 320 -5.78 8.73 -4.95
C GLY A 320 -4.81 9.63 -4.19
N VAL A 321 -3.53 9.26 -4.16
CA VAL A 321 -2.46 10.00 -3.50
C VAL A 321 -1.17 9.93 -4.32
N THR A 322 -0.56 11.06 -4.65
CA THR A 322 0.78 11.16 -5.25
C THR A 322 1.67 12.00 -4.36
N VAL A 323 2.77 11.41 -3.86
CA VAL A 323 3.65 12.10 -2.89
C VAL A 323 5.13 11.80 -3.03
N GLY A 324 5.97 12.79 -2.72
CA GLY A 324 7.44 12.67 -2.58
C GLY A 324 7.92 11.65 -1.54
N GLY A 325 7.04 11.21 -0.64
CA GLY A 325 7.30 10.18 0.35
C GLY A 325 6.68 10.52 1.70
N GLY A 326 7.15 9.87 2.75
CA GLY A 326 6.67 10.06 4.12
C GLY A 326 5.76 8.91 4.57
N LYS A 327 4.74 9.22 5.38
CA LYS A 327 3.94 8.23 6.09
C LYS A 327 2.47 8.31 5.67
N ILE A 328 1.89 7.16 5.33
CA ILE A 328 0.47 7.02 5.01
C ILE A 328 -0.11 5.88 5.84
N VAL A 329 -1.12 6.19 6.65
CA VAL A 329 -1.92 5.21 7.39
C VAL A 329 -3.34 5.25 6.83
N ASN A 330 -3.76 4.16 6.21
CA ASN A 330 -5.07 4.01 5.62
C ASN A 330 -5.90 2.96 6.36
N SER A 331 -7.08 3.37 6.81
CA SER A 331 -8.15 2.50 7.31
C SER A 331 -9.48 2.75 6.61
N GLY A 332 -9.54 3.77 5.75
CA GLY A 332 -10.66 4.08 4.87
C GLY A 332 -10.37 3.64 3.44
N THR A 333 -10.64 4.53 2.49
CA THR A 333 -10.54 4.28 1.06
C THR A 333 -9.59 5.28 0.40
N ILE A 334 -8.65 4.76 -0.41
CA ILE A 334 -7.80 5.54 -1.32
C ILE A 334 -7.93 4.95 -2.71
N VAL A 335 -8.40 5.73 -3.70
CA VAL A 335 -8.66 5.22 -5.05
C VAL A 335 -8.26 6.21 -6.14
N GLY A 336 -7.46 5.75 -7.12
CA GLY A 336 -7.35 6.42 -8.42
C GLY A 336 -8.34 5.80 -9.41
N LYS A 337 -9.20 6.61 -10.01
CA LYS A 337 -10.23 6.17 -10.96
C LYS A 337 -9.94 6.73 -12.34
N ASN A 338 -9.86 5.85 -13.33
CA ASN A 338 -9.80 6.28 -14.72
C ASN A 338 -10.41 5.20 -15.62
N SER A 339 -10.95 5.61 -16.76
CA SER A 339 -11.55 4.73 -17.75
C SER A 339 -10.64 4.39 -18.92
N ALA A 340 -9.59 5.18 -19.19
CA ALA A 340 -8.74 5.02 -20.37
C ALA A 340 -7.23 5.08 -20.08
N ASP A 341 -6.79 5.99 -19.21
CA ASP A 341 -5.38 6.16 -18.86
C ASP A 341 -5.04 5.45 -17.54
N PRO A 342 -3.74 5.32 -17.18
CA PRO A 342 -3.34 4.67 -15.94
C PRO A 342 -3.92 5.40 -14.73
N SER A 343 -4.28 4.65 -13.70
CA SER A 343 -4.71 5.19 -12.42
C SER A 343 -4.12 4.38 -11.29
N ARG A 344 -3.70 5.03 -10.21
CA ARG A 344 -3.12 4.34 -9.06
C ARG A 344 -3.80 4.71 -7.75
N GLY A 345 -3.79 3.80 -6.79
CA GLY A 345 -4.21 4.15 -5.44
C GLY A 345 -3.25 5.15 -4.82
N ILE A 346 -1.97 4.77 -4.76
CA ILE A 346 -0.87 5.60 -4.25
C ILE A 346 0.32 5.55 -5.21
N THR A 347 0.85 6.72 -5.58
CA THR A 347 2.17 6.89 -6.19
C THR A 347 3.13 7.49 -5.15
N LEU A 348 4.26 6.83 -4.92
CA LEU A 348 5.40 7.37 -4.17
C LEU A 348 6.49 7.76 -5.17
N ALA A 349 6.67 9.05 -5.38
CA ALA A 349 7.58 9.61 -6.37
C ALA A 349 7.99 11.03 -5.98
N GLY A 350 9.25 11.39 -6.16
CA GLY A 350 9.64 12.79 -6.13
C GLY A 350 9.24 13.50 -7.43
N LEU A 351 9.80 14.69 -7.63
CA LEU A 351 9.48 15.55 -8.78
C LEU A 351 9.59 14.88 -10.15
N ASP A 352 8.64 15.20 -11.01
CA ASP A 352 8.63 14.88 -12.44
C ASP A 352 8.73 16.15 -13.33
N LYS A 353 8.69 17.33 -12.73
CA LYS A 353 8.86 18.63 -13.37
C LYS A 353 9.95 19.44 -12.68
N SER A 354 10.70 20.19 -13.46
CA SER A 354 11.72 21.11 -12.95
C SER A 354 11.02 22.29 -12.27
N PRO A 355 11.29 22.57 -10.97
CA PRO A 355 10.67 23.70 -10.28
C PRO A 355 11.09 25.06 -10.88
N ASP A 356 12.29 25.15 -11.43
CA ASP A 356 12.79 26.38 -12.09
C ASP A 356 12.11 26.69 -13.42
N THR A 357 11.72 25.66 -14.17
CA THR A 357 11.33 25.82 -15.59
C THR A 357 9.94 25.29 -15.93
N GLY A 358 9.31 24.55 -15.01
CA GLY A 358 8.05 23.84 -15.22
C GLY A 358 8.13 22.73 -16.27
N LYS A 359 9.32 22.41 -16.79
CA LYS A 359 9.49 21.41 -17.85
C LYS A 359 9.59 20.01 -17.26
N PRO A 360 9.09 18.98 -17.98
CA PRO A 360 9.28 17.60 -17.57
C PRO A 360 10.76 17.24 -17.36
N ILE A 361 11.04 16.53 -16.28
CA ILE A 361 12.31 15.89 -15.94
C ILE A 361 12.07 14.40 -15.70
N PRO A 362 13.11 13.55 -15.71
CA PRO A 362 12.95 12.18 -15.23
C PRO A 362 12.43 12.18 -13.80
N ILE A 363 11.41 11.36 -13.54
CA ILE A 363 10.80 11.23 -12.21
C ILE A 363 11.89 10.93 -11.19
N GLN A 364 11.95 11.74 -10.14
CA GLN A 364 12.88 11.56 -9.04
C GLN A 364 12.38 10.48 -8.08
N GLY A 365 13.31 9.81 -7.40
CA GLY A 365 12.94 8.91 -6.30
C GLY A 365 12.46 9.68 -5.07
N ILE A 366 11.86 8.96 -4.12
CA ILE A 366 11.33 9.51 -2.87
C ILE A 366 12.35 10.31 -2.05
N PHE A 367 11.88 11.30 -1.29
CA PHE A 367 12.72 12.22 -0.51
C PHE A 367 13.07 11.76 0.91
N ALA A 368 12.39 10.72 1.42
CA ALA A 368 12.65 10.13 2.73
C ALA A 368 12.27 8.65 2.78
N ASP A 369 12.68 7.95 3.85
CA ASP A 369 12.13 6.63 4.14
C ASP A 369 10.61 6.74 4.26
N SER A 370 9.91 5.90 3.50
CA SER A 370 8.48 6.04 3.31
C SER A 370 7.74 4.80 3.77
N SER A 371 6.54 4.98 4.33
CA SER A 371 5.73 3.88 4.86
C SER A 371 4.27 4.01 4.49
N VAL A 372 3.66 2.89 4.09
CA VAL A 372 2.23 2.75 3.85
C VAL A 372 1.71 1.62 4.74
N THR A 373 0.84 1.95 5.69
CA THR A 373 0.11 0.95 6.50
C THR A 373 -1.34 0.92 6.05
N ASN A 374 -1.81 -0.22 5.56
CA ASN A 374 -3.16 -0.37 5.05
C ASN A 374 -4.00 -1.35 5.90
N SER A 375 -5.18 -0.92 6.29
CA SER A 375 -6.24 -1.74 6.89
C SER A 375 -7.61 -1.52 6.25
N GLY A 376 -7.68 -0.65 5.23
CA GLY A 376 -8.87 -0.37 4.41
C GLY A 376 -8.63 -0.75 2.95
N LEU A 377 -9.15 0.04 2.01
CA LEU A 377 -8.98 -0.15 0.57
C LEU A 377 -7.94 0.82 0.00
N ILE A 378 -7.00 0.29 -0.79
CA ILE A 378 -6.17 1.06 -1.72
C ILE A 378 -6.36 0.45 -3.11
N GLN A 379 -6.80 1.23 -4.10
CA GLN A 379 -7.10 0.72 -5.43
C GLN A 379 -6.62 1.66 -6.54
N GLY A 380 -5.93 1.09 -7.53
CA GLY A 380 -5.78 1.71 -8.85
C GLY A 380 -6.70 1.01 -9.84
N GLN A 381 -7.68 1.71 -10.42
CA GLN A 381 -8.67 1.09 -11.31
C GLN A 381 -8.07 0.49 -12.60
N THR A 382 -7.07 1.14 -13.18
CA THR A 382 -6.39 0.75 -14.43
C THR A 382 -4.87 0.59 -14.27
N GLY A 383 -4.34 0.74 -13.06
CA GLY A 383 -2.92 0.64 -12.73
C GLY A 383 -2.68 0.06 -11.33
N ALA A 384 -1.51 0.29 -10.76
CA ALA A 384 -1.15 -0.27 -9.46
C ALA A 384 -2.04 0.23 -8.29
N GLY A 385 -2.25 -0.60 -7.28
CA GLY A 385 -2.75 -0.12 -5.99
C GLY A 385 -1.70 0.79 -5.33
N ILE A 386 -0.44 0.37 -5.31
CA ILE A 386 0.70 1.17 -4.86
C ILE A 386 1.84 1.06 -5.86
N ALA A 387 2.35 2.19 -6.35
CA ALA A 387 3.54 2.27 -7.18
C ALA A 387 4.60 3.16 -6.53
N VAL A 388 5.84 2.68 -6.44
CA VAL A 388 7.02 3.49 -6.17
C VAL A 388 7.72 3.71 -7.50
N THR A 389 7.93 4.97 -7.86
CA THR A 389 8.50 5.32 -9.16
C THR A 389 9.71 6.24 -9.02
N GLY A 390 10.32 6.58 -10.15
CA GLY A 390 11.53 7.37 -10.21
C GLY A 390 12.82 6.57 -9.96
N ALA A 391 13.94 7.31 -9.98
CA ALA A 391 15.27 6.71 -9.84
C ALA A 391 15.51 6.14 -8.44
N ALA A 392 16.14 4.96 -8.38
CA ALA A 392 16.59 4.35 -7.13
C ALA A 392 17.48 5.32 -6.32
N ASN A 393 17.26 5.37 -5.01
CA ASN A 393 18.06 6.19 -4.11
C ASN A 393 18.31 5.47 -2.77
N LYS A 394 18.86 6.18 -1.78
CA LYS A 394 19.26 5.60 -0.48
C LYS A 394 18.08 5.29 0.46
N HIS A 395 16.88 5.77 0.15
CA HIS A 395 15.72 5.64 0.99
C HIS A 395 15.05 4.29 0.80
N THR A 396 14.28 3.90 1.80
CA THR A 396 13.59 2.61 1.86
C THR A 396 12.07 2.80 1.86
N VAL A 397 11.37 1.77 1.42
CA VAL A 397 9.90 1.74 1.42
C VAL A 397 9.40 0.59 2.28
N THR A 398 8.46 0.86 3.19
CA THR A 398 7.76 -0.17 3.97
C THR A 398 6.28 -0.16 3.62
N ILE A 399 5.72 -1.31 3.21
CA ILE A 399 4.30 -1.46 2.92
C ILE A 399 3.75 -2.59 3.80
N ASP A 400 2.88 -2.25 4.74
CA ASP A 400 2.23 -3.19 5.64
C ASP A 400 0.73 -3.26 5.34
N ASN A 401 0.30 -4.32 4.64
CA ASN A 401 -1.10 -4.61 4.41
C ASN A 401 -1.64 -5.50 5.54
N LEU A 402 -2.33 -4.91 6.50
CA LEU A 402 -2.87 -5.58 7.68
C LEU A 402 -4.04 -6.52 7.31
N ALA A 403 -4.46 -7.38 8.24
CA ALA A 403 -5.45 -8.44 7.97
C ALA A 403 -6.85 -7.99 7.52
N GLY A 404 -7.18 -6.70 7.67
CA GLY A 404 -8.40 -6.08 7.13
C GLY A 404 -8.19 -5.31 5.82
N GLY A 405 -6.93 -5.10 5.42
CA GLY A 405 -6.57 -4.30 4.27
C GLY A 405 -6.70 -5.06 2.95
N THR A 406 -7.10 -4.31 1.92
CA THR A 406 -7.09 -4.73 0.51
C THR A 406 -6.25 -3.74 -0.29
N ILE A 407 -5.31 -4.26 -1.08
CA ILE A 407 -4.57 -3.52 -2.10
C ILE A 407 -4.91 -4.14 -3.44
N GLU A 408 -5.48 -3.35 -4.35
CA GLU A 408 -6.00 -3.81 -5.62
C GLU A 408 -5.40 -3.01 -6.78
N GLY A 409 -4.85 -3.72 -7.76
CA GLY A 409 -4.32 -3.14 -8.98
C GLY A 409 -5.08 -3.62 -10.21
N GLY A 410 -5.54 -2.66 -11.00
CA GLY A 410 -6.08 -2.86 -12.33
C GLY A 410 -5.03 -2.78 -13.44
N GLY A 411 -5.46 -3.05 -14.66
CA GLY A 411 -4.66 -2.87 -15.88
C GLY A 411 -3.37 -3.70 -15.94
N SER A 412 -2.25 -3.12 -16.36
CA SER A 412 -1.03 -3.86 -16.72
C SER A 412 0.09 -3.85 -15.68
N GLU A 413 0.01 -2.98 -14.67
CA GLU A 413 1.01 -2.88 -13.61
C GLU A 413 0.79 -3.93 -12.52
N ALA A 414 1.83 -4.20 -11.72
CA ALA A 414 1.63 -5.02 -10.53
C ALA A 414 0.78 -4.26 -9.51
N ALA A 415 -0.09 -4.96 -8.75
CA ALA A 415 -0.89 -4.30 -7.72
C ALA A 415 -0.02 -3.58 -6.67
N ILE A 416 1.15 -4.13 -6.38
CA ILE A 416 2.24 -3.45 -5.68
C ILE A 416 3.49 -3.48 -6.57
N PHE A 417 4.01 -2.30 -6.91
CA PHE A 417 5.29 -2.13 -7.58
C PHE A 417 6.22 -1.25 -6.73
N THR A 418 7.40 -1.76 -6.34
CA THR A 418 8.31 -1.02 -5.43
C THR A 418 9.49 -0.34 -6.12
N GLY A 419 9.54 -0.37 -7.45
CA GLY A 419 10.50 0.41 -8.21
C GLY A 419 11.97 0.08 -7.90
N GLY A 420 12.79 1.12 -7.81
CA GLY A 420 14.25 0.96 -7.67
C GLY A 420 14.76 0.89 -6.24
N ASN A 421 13.94 1.27 -5.26
CA ASN A 421 14.34 1.37 -3.86
C ASN A 421 14.24 0.02 -3.14
N ASN A 422 15.08 -0.18 -2.11
CA ASN A 422 14.94 -1.33 -1.23
C ASN A 422 13.60 -1.23 -0.49
N ALA A 423 12.81 -2.30 -0.54
CA ALA A 423 11.48 -2.33 0.04
C ALA A 423 11.27 -3.50 0.99
N THR A 424 10.40 -3.30 1.98
CA THR A 424 9.82 -4.36 2.81
C THR A 424 8.32 -4.33 2.65
N VAL A 425 7.75 -5.39 2.07
CA VAL A 425 6.31 -5.55 1.88
C VAL A 425 5.83 -6.67 2.79
N THR A 426 4.94 -6.39 3.74
CA THR A 426 4.28 -7.39 4.58
C THR A 426 2.80 -7.47 4.21
N ASN A 427 2.32 -8.66 3.85
CA ASN A 427 0.92 -8.92 3.60
C ASN A 427 0.34 -9.86 4.66
N SER A 428 -0.60 -9.34 5.44
CA SER A 428 -1.53 -10.12 6.28
C SER A 428 -2.98 -10.06 5.77
N GLY A 429 -3.28 -9.13 4.86
CA GLY A 429 -4.58 -8.92 4.23
C GLY A 429 -4.65 -9.48 2.80
N THR A 430 -5.34 -8.75 1.92
CA THR A 430 -5.59 -9.15 0.54
C THR A 430 -4.82 -8.28 -0.45
N ILE A 431 -4.13 -8.91 -1.41
CA ILE A 431 -3.53 -8.25 -2.58
C ILE A 431 -4.13 -8.88 -3.83
N VAL A 432 -4.69 -8.06 -4.73
CA VAL A 432 -5.38 -8.53 -5.94
C VAL A 432 -4.86 -7.80 -7.17
N ALA A 433 -4.55 -8.55 -8.22
CA ALA A 433 -4.29 -8.05 -9.56
C ALA A 433 -5.41 -8.46 -10.51
N ASP A 434 -6.32 -7.54 -10.82
CA ASP A 434 -7.51 -7.85 -11.63
C ASP A 434 -7.23 -7.82 -13.14
N GLY A 435 -6.22 -7.04 -13.57
CA GLY A 435 -5.86 -6.92 -14.98
C GLY A 435 -4.54 -7.59 -15.36
N SER A 436 -3.49 -7.38 -14.56
CA SER A 436 -2.11 -7.64 -15.00
C SER A 436 -1.67 -9.08 -14.83
N GLY A 437 -2.40 -9.81 -13.98
CA GLY A 437 -1.96 -11.10 -13.44
C GLY A 437 -0.74 -11.00 -12.53
N LYS A 438 -0.28 -9.79 -12.15
CA LYS A 438 0.88 -9.56 -11.28
C LYS A 438 0.45 -8.88 -9.98
N ALA A 439 0.49 -9.59 -8.87
CA ALA A 439 0.15 -9.04 -7.57
C ALA A 439 1.27 -8.17 -7.00
N VAL A 440 2.52 -8.64 -7.08
CA VAL A 440 3.68 -7.94 -6.50
C VAL A 440 4.86 -8.01 -7.45
N ASP A 441 5.51 -6.88 -7.70
CA ASP A 441 6.81 -6.79 -8.36
C ASP A 441 7.73 -5.89 -7.54
N LEU A 442 8.77 -6.49 -6.96
CA LEU A 442 9.71 -5.78 -6.08
C LEU A 442 10.77 -4.95 -6.82
N GLY A 443 10.72 -4.91 -8.15
CA GLY A 443 11.58 -4.06 -8.97
C GLY A 443 13.07 -4.35 -8.79
N SER A 444 13.92 -3.32 -8.82
CA SER A 444 15.38 -3.51 -8.83
C SER A 444 16.05 -3.42 -7.46
N GLY A 445 15.32 -3.00 -6.42
CA GLY A 445 15.85 -2.91 -5.06
C GLY A 445 16.02 -4.27 -4.38
N ASP A 446 16.98 -4.38 -3.46
CA ASP A 446 17.16 -5.56 -2.60
C ASP A 446 16.04 -5.58 -1.55
N SER A 447 14.97 -6.32 -1.84
CA SER A 447 13.69 -6.16 -1.15
C SER A 447 13.22 -7.43 -0.44
N THR A 448 12.19 -7.31 0.39
CA THR A 448 11.57 -8.46 1.06
C THR A 448 10.06 -8.45 0.88
N LEU A 449 9.48 -9.63 0.65
CA LEU A 449 8.05 -9.88 0.71
C LEU A 449 7.75 -10.89 1.81
N GLY A 450 6.97 -10.49 2.81
CA GLY A 450 6.48 -11.31 3.90
C GLY A 450 4.99 -11.62 3.73
N ILE A 451 4.61 -12.89 3.70
CA ILE A 451 3.22 -13.35 3.77
C ILE A 451 2.97 -13.90 5.17
N VAL A 452 2.12 -13.23 5.96
CA VAL A 452 2.00 -13.48 7.40
C VAL A 452 0.55 -13.69 7.80
N GLY A 453 0.29 -14.73 8.61
CA GLY A 453 -1.04 -15.00 9.14
C GLY A 453 -1.96 -15.77 8.18
N GLY A 454 -2.93 -16.49 8.74
CA GLY A 454 -3.87 -17.33 7.97
C GLY A 454 -4.91 -16.58 7.13
N ARG A 455 -4.96 -15.25 7.20
CA ARG A 455 -5.87 -14.41 6.39
C ARG A 455 -5.21 -13.83 5.15
N ALA A 456 -3.89 -13.94 5.03
CA ALA A 456 -3.19 -13.40 3.87
C ALA A 456 -3.70 -14.05 2.59
N HIS A 457 -4.07 -13.23 1.61
CA HIS A 457 -4.51 -13.65 0.29
C HIS A 457 -3.76 -12.86 -0.77
N VAL A 458 -3.36 -13.56 -1.84
CA VAL A 458 -2.67 -12.97 -2.99
C VAL A 458 -3.26 -13.58 -4.26
N GLN A 459 -3.85 -12.75 -5.11
CA GLN A 459 -4.33 -13.13 -6.43
C GLN A 459 -3.45 -12.47 -7.50
N GLY A 460 -2.67 -13.29 -8.22
CA GLY A 460 -1.68 -12.86 -9.20
C GLY A 460 -0.26 -13.33 -8.85
N ASP A 461 0.64 -13.22 -9.81
CA ASP A 461 2.04 -13.62 -9.71
C ASP A 461 2.83 -12.66 -8.80
N ILE A 462 3.85 -13.19 -8.11
CA ILE A 462 4.77 -12.42 -7.28
C ILE A 462 6.19 -12.54 -7.82
N SER A 463 6.88 -11.41 -7.94
CA SER A 463 8.23 -11.32 -8.48
C SER A 463 9.14 -10.58 -7.50
N GLY A 464 10.30 -11.17 -7.21
CA GLY A 464 11.39 -10.49 -6.50
C GLY A 464 12.09 -9.42 -7.35
N GLY A 465 11.75 -9.32 -8.62
CA GLY A 465 12.30 -8.35 -9.56
C GLY A 465 13.74 -8.66 -9.93
N SER A 466 14.56 -7.63 -10.19
CA SER A 466 15.98 -7.79 -10.53
C SER A 466 16.93 -7.63 -9.34
N GLY A 467 16.43 -7.20 -8.18
CA GLY A 467 17.21 -7.07 -6.95
C GLY A 467 17.46 -8.42 -6.25
N ASN A 468 18.24 -8.39 -5.15
CA ASN A 468 18.49 -9.54 -4.27
C ASN A 468 17.36 -9.73 -3.27
N SER A 469 16.18 -10.06 -3.77
CA SER A 469 14.95 -10.13 -2.99
C SER A 469 14.73 -11.46 -2.25
N THR A 470 14.07 -11.38 -1.09
CA THR A 470 13.70 -12.55 -0.27
C THR A 470 12.18 -12.65 -0.10
N LEU A 471 11.64 -13.85 -0.31
CA LEU A 471 10.26 -14.20 0.03
C LEU A 471 10.24 -14.95 1.36
N THR A 472 9.40 -14.53 2.30
CA THR A 472 9.15 -15.24 3.56
C THR A 472 7.66 -15.50 3.71
N ILE A 473 7.28 -16.76 3.94
CA ILE A 473 5.88 -17.17 4.12
C ILE A 473 5.74 -17.81 5.51
N THR A 474 4.89 -17.25 6.36
CA THR A 474 4.64 -17.74 7.72
C THR A 474 3.16 -17.56 8.07
N PRO A 475 2.30 -18.52 7.67
CA PRO A 475 0.86 -18.46 7.97
C PRO A 475 0.57 -18.48 9.47
N GLY A 476 1.45 -19.08 10.26
CA GLY A 476 1.29 -19.28 11.70
C GLY A 476 0.83 -20.70 12.04
N ALA A 477 1.11 -21.15 13.26
CA ALA A 477 0.78 -22.51 13.70
C ALA A 477 -0.73 -22.80 13.53
N GLY A 478 -1.06 -23.94 12.92
CA GLY A 478 -2.44 -24.35 12.63
C GLY A 478 -3.13 -23.59 11.50
N GLN A 479 -2.45 -22.63 10.87
CA GLN A 479 -2.98 -21.86 9.74
C GLN A 479 -2.40 -22.34 8.42
N ARG A 480 -3.10 -22.02 7.32
CA ARG A 480 -2.72 -22.39 5.97
C ARG A 480 -2.73 -21.19 5.03
N PHE A 481 -1.71 -21.08 4.18
CA PHE A 481 -1.67 -20.18 3.04
C PHE A 481 -1.57 -21.02 1.76
N ALA A 482 -2.50 -20.85 0.83
CA ALA A 482 -2.49 -21.53 -0.45
C ALA A 482 -2.36 -20.52 -1.58
N TYR A 483 -1.38 -20.76 -2.46
CA TYR A 483 -1.02 -19.83 -3.52
C TYR A 483 -0.96 -20.54 -4.87
N ALA A 484 -1.80 -20.06 -5.79
CA ALA A 484 -1.91 -20.61 -7.14
C ALA A 484 -1.07 -19.86 -8.18
N GLY A 485 -0.66 -18.62 -7.87
CA GLY A 485 0.21 -17.83 -8.74
C GLY A 485 1.65 -18.34 -8.75
N ASN A 486 2.47 -17.75 -9.60
CA ASN A 486 3.89 -18.06 -9.71
C ASN A 486 4.71 -17.13 -8.81
N ALA A 487 5.60 -17.70 -8.00
CA ALA A 487 6.68 -16.94 -7.37
C ALA A 487 7.95 -17.01 -8.23
N THR A 488 8.53 -15.85 -8.59
CA THR A 488 9.73 -15.80 -9.41
C THR A 488 10.77 -14.79 -8.93
N HIS A 489 12.03 -15.00 -9.32
CA HIS A 489 13.14 -14.06 -9.11
C HIS A 489 13.44 -13.72 -7.65
N PHE A 490 13.25 -14.68 -6.74
CA PHE A 490 13.69 -14.55 -5.35
C PHE A 490 14.99 -15.33 -5.14
N GLN A 491 16.00 -14.69 -4.57
CA GLN A 491 17.27 -15.34 -4.22
C GLN A 491 17.08 -16.31 -3.06
N GLN A 492 16.07 -16.06 -2.22
CA GLN A 492 15.72 -16.93 -1.11
C GLN A 492 14.22 -16.99 -0.86
N LEU A 493 13.71 -18.21 -0.63
CA LEU A 493 12.39 -18.48 -0.09
C LEU A 493 12.54 -19.07 1.32
N ASN A 494 11.89 -18.45 2.31
CA ASN A 494 11.81 -18.95 3.68
C ASN A 494 10.38 -19.36 4.01
N VAL A 495 10.19 -20.60 4.42
CA VAL A 495 8.91 -21.10 4.94
C VAL A 495 9.02 -21.30 6.44
N GLY A 496 8.08 -20.71 7.17
CA GLY A 496 7.97 -20.81 8.63
C GLY A 496 6.75 -21.60 9.08
N ALA A 497 6.35 -21.39 10.35
CA ALA A 497 5.24 -22.11 10.98
C ALA A 497 3.92 -21.99 10.22
N GLY A 498 3.13 -23.06 10.24
CA GLY A 498 1.89 -23.21 9.47
C GLY A 498 2.09 -24.10 8.23
N THR A 499 1.07 -24.18 7.39
CA THR A 499 1.10 -24.92 6.13
C THR A 499 1.12 -23.96 4.95
N THR A 500 2.17 -24.00 4.14
CA THR A 500 2.29 -23.24 2.89
C THR A 500 2.07 -24.16 1.70
N VAL A 501 1.16 -23.81 0.79
CA VAL A 501 0.89 -24.60 -0.42
C VAL A 501 1.19 -23.76 -1.65
N LEU A 502 2.12 -24.24 -2.47
CA LEU A 502 2.52 -23.62 -3.72
C LEU A 502 2.05 -24.50 -4.88
N ASN A 503 1.03 -24.04 -5.61
CA ASN A 503 0.46 -24.76 -6.75
C ASN A 503 0.91 -24.21 -8.11
N GLY A 504 1.62 -23.07 -8.13
CA GLY A 504 2.15 -22.46 -9.35
C GLY A 504 3.49 -23.02 -9.82
N ASN A 505 4.02 -22.42 -10.89
CA ASN A 505 5.35 -22.69 -11.42
C ASN A 505 6.36 -21.70 -10.82
N ASN A 506 6.90 -22.04 -9.66
CA ASN A 506 7.85 -21.19 -8.95
C ASN A 506 9.25 -21.41 -9.54
N THR A 507 9.69 -20.51 -10.40
CA THR A 507 10.95 -20.59 -11.15
C THR A 507 11.88 -19.46 -10.76
N ASN A 508 13.18 -19.55 -11.10
CA ASN A 508 14.16 -18.53 -10.73
C ASN A 508 14.19 -18.24 -9.23
N ILE A 509 13.91 -19.27 -8.42
CA ILE A 509 14.06 -19.25 -6.97
C ILE A 509 15.44 -19.79 -6.66
N GLY A 510 16.21 -19.06 -5.85
CA GLY A 510 17.54 -19.46 -5.40
C GLY A 510 17.46 -20.61 -4.41
N ARG A 511 17.59 -20.33 -3.10
CA ARG A 511 17.51 -21.38 -2.08
C ARG A 511 16.20 -21.31 -1.31
N THR A 512 15.56 -22.46 -1.13
CA THR A 512 14.39 -22.60 -0.25
C THR A 512 14.80 -23.19 1.09
N GLN A 513 14.45 -22.53 2.19
CA GLN A 513 14.56 -23.06 3.55
C GLN A 513 13.17 -23.29 4.14
N VAL A 514 12.83 -24.53 4.46
CA VAL A 514 11.67 -24.85 5.30
C VAL A 514 12.17 -24.92 6.74
N ARG A 515 12.00 -23.81 7.47
CA ARG A 515 12.57 -23.61 8.81
C ARG A 515 11.76 -24.31 9.89
N SER A 516 10.45 -24.36 9.70
CA SER A 516 9.45 -25.07 10.52
C SER A 516 8.16 -25.20 9.70
N GLY A 517 7.15 -25.88 10.25
CA GLY A 517 5.86 -26.05 9.57
C GLY A 517 5.94 -27.01 8.38
N GLU A 518 5.04 -26.82 7.43
CA GLU A 518 4.86 -27.68 6.26
C GLU A 518 4.86 -26.86 4.97
N LEU A 519 5.67 -27.28 4.01
CA LEU A 519 5.62 -26.80 2.62
C LEU A 519 5.05 -27.90 1.73
N ILE A 520 3.95 -27.64 1.04
CA ILE A 520 3.38 -28.52 0.02
C ILE A 520 3.64 -27.89 -1.36
N VAL A 521 4.39 -28.58 -2.21
CA VAL A 521 4.60 -28.18 -3.60
C VAL A 521 3.71 -29.04 -4.49
N GLY A 522 2.63 -28.43 -4.99
CA GLY A 522 1.58 -29.10 -5.75
C GLY A 522 0.72 -29.97 -4.86
N ASN A 523 -0.48 -29.49 -4.52
CA ASN A 523 -1.52 -30.36 -3.97
C ASN A 523 -2.17 -31.19 -5.08
N HIS A 524 -3.13 -32.05 -4.73
CA HIS A 524 -3.86 -32.88 -5.70
C HIS A 524 -4.41 -32.09 -6.92
N ALA A 525 -4.92 -30.88 -6.70
CA ALA A 525 -5.46 -30.03 -7.75
C ALA A 525 -4.38 -29.29 -8.58
N GLY A 526 -3.16 -29.19 -8.06
CA GLY A 526 -2.01 -28.51 -8.67
C GLY A 526 -0.80 -29.42 -8.80
N ASN A 527 -1.00 -30.70 -9.11
CA ASN A 527 0.05 -31.73 -9.12
C ASN A 527 1.19 -31.47 -10.13
N GLY A 528 1.01 -30.55 -11.08
CA GLY A 528 2.07 -30.09 -11.99
C GLY A 528 2.95 -28.96 -11.44
N ALA A 529 2.76 -28.53 -10.19
CA ALA A 529 3.49 -27.41 -9.61
C ALA A 529 5.00 -27.65 -9.55
N LYS A 530 5.76 -26.56 -9.59
CA LYS A 530 7.24 -26.60 -9.57
C LYS A 530 7.78 -25.63 -8.55
N LEU A 531 8.87 -26.01 -7.90
CA LEU A 531 9.69 -25.15 -7.07
C LEU A 531 11.16 -25.34 -7.46
N ALA A 532 11.68 -24.39 -8.23
CA ALA A 532 13.07 -24.36 -8.61
C ALA A 532 13.98 -24.07 -7.40
N GLY A 533 15.27 -24.32 -7.58
CA GLY A 533 16.27 -24.03 -6.56
C GLY A 533 16.42 -25.14 -5.52
N ASN A 534 17.51 -25.07 -4.76
CA ASN A 534 17.81 -26.11 -3.76
C ASN A 534 16.91 -25.94 -2.54
N VAL A 535 16.38 -27.05 -2.03
CA VAL A 535 15.50 -27.08 -0.88
C VAL A 535 16.22 -27.66 0.34
N THR A 536 16.12 -27.01 1.49
CA THR A 536 16.60 -27.53 2.78
C THR A 536 15.45 -27.61 3.76
N ILE A 537 15.21 -28.81 4.31
CA ILE A 537 14.17 -29.09 5.30
C ILE A 537 14.84 -29.21 6.67
N ASN A 538 14.55 -28.28 7.57
CA ASN A 538 15.14 -28.26 8.91
C ASN A 538 14.44 -29.23 9.87
N ASP A 539 15.01 -29.37 11.06
CA ASP A 539 14.42 -30.12 12.17
C ASP A 539 12.97 -29.67 12.47
N GLY A 540 12.05 -30.63 12.56
CA GLY A 540 10.63 -30.39 12.79
C GLY A 540 9.85 -29.78 11.61
N ALA A 541 10.48 -29.60 10.44
CA ALA A 541 9.84 -29.13 9.23
C ALA A 541 9.46 -30.29 8.28
N THR A 542 8.45 -30.07 7.46
CA THR A 542 7.95 -31.06 6.48
C THR A 542 7.94 -30.49 5.06
N LEU A 543 8.44 -31.26 4.09
CA LEU A 543 8.18 -31.07 2.67
C LEU A 543 7.22 -32.14 2.18
N ALA A 544 6.17 -31.71 1.49
CA ALA A 544 5.16 -32.57 0.91
C ALA A 544 4.78 -32.12 -0.51
N GLY A 545 3.94 -32.91 -1.17
CA GLY A 545 3.27 -32.58 -2.42
C GLY A 545 3.44 -33.60 -3.54
N HIS A 546 2.85 -33.27 -4.67
CA HIS A 546 2.83 -34.03 -5.92
C HIS A 546 3.69 -33.38 -7.02
N GLY A 547 4.21 -32.18 -6.76
CA GLY A 547 4.96 -31.39 -7.73
C GLY A 547 6.42 -31.82 -7.83
N SER A 548 7.25 -30.90 -8.35
CA SER A 548 8.70 -31.08 -8.39
C SER A 548 9.45 -29.96 -7.68
N VAL A 549 10.52 -30.34 -6.99
CA VAL A 549 11.47 -29.46 -6.29
C VAL A 549 12.86 -29.60 -6.90
N GLY A 550 13.77 -28.65 -6.65
CA GLY A 550 15.19 -28.84 -6.99
C GLY A 550 15.91 -29.80 -6.04
N ALA A 551 17.24 -29.82 -6.10
CA ALA A 551 18.07 -30.65 -5.22
C ALA A 551 17.69 -30.44 -3.75
N THR A 552 17.50 -31.52 -3.00
CA THR A 552 16.85 -31.48 -1.69
C THR A 552 17.74 -32.07 -0.60
N THR A 553 17.91 -31.33 0.49
CA THR A 553 18.53 -31.83 1.73
C THR A 553 17.48 -31.89 2.82
N VAL A 554 17.22 -33.07 3.34
CA VAL A 554 16.38 -33.27 4.53
C VAL A 554 17.32 -33.40 5.71
N ALA A 555 17.35 -32.40 6.60
CA ALA A 555 18.20 -32.44 7.79
C ALA A 555 17.67 -33.49 8.80
N ARG A 556 18.49 -33.79 9.82
CA ARG A 556 18.03 -34.62 10.95
C ARG A 556 16.79 -33.99 11.59
N GLY A 557 15.77 -34.81 11.82
CA GLY A 557 14.47 -34.38 12.35
C GLY A 557 13.55 -33.69 11.34
N GLY A 558 14.01 -33.41 10.12
CA GLY A 558 13.17 -32.99 8.99
C GLY A 558 12.41 -34.17 8.38
N ILE A 559 11.31 -33.87 7.71
CA ILE A 559 10.39 -34.86 7.13
C ILE A 559 10.19 -34.60 5.64
N LEU A 560 10.29 -35.66 4.84
CA LEU A 560 9.85 -35.72 3.45
C LEU A 560 8.61 -36.63 3.37
N MET A 561 7.52 -36.14 2.81
CA MET A 561 6.23 -36.86 2.75
C MET A 561 5.53 -36.55 1.42
N PRO A 562 5.81 -37.30 0.34
CA PRO A 562 5.10 -37.14 -0.93
C PRO A 562 3.57 -37.20 -0.73
N GLY A 563 2.81 -36.59 -1.64
CA GLY A 563 1.37 -36.41 -1.44
C GLY A 563 1.01 -35.20 -0.57
N ASN A 564 -0.25 -35.03 -0.19
CA ASN A 564 -0.72 -33.87 0.59
C ASN A 564 -1.37 -34.32 1.92
N GLY A 565 -0.67 -35.21 2.62
CA GLY A 565 -1.08 -35.77 3.92
C GLY A 565 -1.77 -37.13 3.81
N ASN A 566 -2.08 -37.68 4.99
CA ASN A 566 -2.53 -39.07 5.17
C ASN A 566 -3.70 -39.46 4.25
N GLY A 567 -3.42 -40.34 3.29
CA GLY A 567 -4.39 -40.91 2.35
C GLY A 567 -4.32 -40.35 0.93
N ASP A 568 -3.54 -39.30 0.67
CA ASP A 568 -3.37 -38.72 -0.66
C ASP A 568 -2.08 -39.20 -1.31
N VAL A 569 -2.14 -40.40 -1.90
CA VAL A 569 -1.00 -41.02 -2.58
C VAL A 569 -0.48 -40.13 -3.70
N GLY A 570 0.78 -39.73 -3.62
CA GLY A 570 1.42 -38.79 -4.55
C GLY A 570 2.86 -39.12 -4.91
N THR A 571 3.31 -38.54 -6.02
CA THR A 571 4.71 -38.63 -6.46
C THR A 571 5.35 -37.26 -6.32
N LEU A 572 6.42 -37.13 -5.54
CA LEU A 572 7.22 -35.90 -5.46
C LEU A 572 8.49 -36.04 -6.30
N GLY A 573 8.70 -35.13 -7.23
CA GLY A 573 9.93 -35.08 -8.03
C GLY A 573 11.04 -34.26 -7.37
N VAL A 574 12.27 -34.77 -7.35
CA VAL A 574 13.49 -34.05 -6.94
C VAL A 574 14.39 -33.91 -8.16
N GLN A 575 14.54 -32.68 -8.68
CA GLN A 575 15.34 -32.35 -9.85
C GLN A 575 16.79 -32.09 -9.41
N GLY A 576 17.56 -33.17 -9.25
CA GLY A 576 18.91 -33.15 -8.71
C GLY A 576 19.08 -34.17 -7.57
N PRO A 577 20.19 -34.12 -6.81
CA PRO A 577 20.42 -35.06 -5.72
C PRO A 577 19.45 -34.86 -4.54
N LEU A 578 19.18 -35.97 -3.85
CA LEU A 578 18.48 -36.02 -2.57
C LEU A 578 19.46 -36.47 -1.48
N ALA A 579 19.70 -35.62 -0.48
CA ALA A 579 20.43 -35.97 0.74
C ALA A 579 19.45 -36.15 1.90
N LEU A 580 19.06 -37.40 2.19
CA LEU A 580 18.15 -37.73 3.28
C LEU A 580 18.97 -37.92 4.56
N ASN A 581 18.77 -37.09 5.58
CA ASN A 581 19.32 -37.27 6.94
C ASN A 581 18.22 -37.31 8.01
N GLY A 582 16.96 -37.13 7.61
CA GLY A 582 15.76 -37.17 8.44
C GLY A 582 14.84 -38.32 8.04
N SER A 583 13.53 -38.12 8.13
CA SER A 583 12.54 -39.15 7.83
C SER A 583 11.89 -38.99 6.46
N LEU A 584 11.69 -40.11 5.77
CA LEU A 584 10.79 -40.25 4.62
C LEU A 584 9.54 -40.99 5.10
N TYR A 585 8.36 -40.38 4.96
CA TYR A 585 7.07 -41.02 5.21
C TYR A 585 6.34 -41.27 3.90
N LEU A 586 5.76 -42.47 3.75
CA LEU A 586 5.04 -42.88 2.57
C LEU A 586 3.69 -43.49 2.95
N ASP A 587 2.63 -43.00 2.33
CA ASP A 587 1.32 -43.60 2.32
C ASP A 587 1.27 -44.77 1.33
N ILE A 588 0.69 -45.89 1.76
CA ILE A 588 0.51 -47.08 0.92
C ILE A 588 -0.96 -47.46 0.92
N PHE A 589 -1.60 -47.27 -0.23
CA PHE A 589 -2.96 -47.73 -0.49
C PHE A 589 -2.99 -49.17 -1.04
N GLY A 590 -1.95 -49.64 -1.72
CA GLY A 590 -1.88 -50.99 -2.28
C GLY A 590 -0.67 -51.18 -3.19
N ASN A 591 -0.53 -52.37 -3.78
CA ASN A 591 0.68 -52.77 -4.54
C ASN A 591 1.00 -51.94 -5.80
N GLN A 592 0.09 -51.08 -6.24
CA GLN A 592 0.28 -50.15 -7.37
C GLN A 592 -0.08 -48.70 -7.02
N SER A 593 -0.33 -48.42 -5.73
CA SER A 593 -0.77 -47.12 -5.26
C SER A 593 -0.09 -46.85 -3.93
N SER A 594 1.11 -46.31 -4.02
CA SER A 594 1.91 -45.84 -2.90
C SER A 594 2.53 -44.51 -3.25
N ASP A 595 2.88 -43.74 -2.23
CA ASP A 595 3.72 -42.57 -2.40
C ASP A 595 5.03 -42.95 -3.08
N GLN A 596 5.55 -42.01 -3.86
CA GLN A 596 6.82 -42.15 -4.55
C GLN A 596 7.65 -40.88 -4.46
N VAL A 597 8.97 -41.04 -4.40
CA VAL A 597 9.94 -39.97 -4.62
C VAL A 597 10.70 -40.25 -5.92
N ASN A 598 10.68 -39.34 -6.88
CA ASN A 598 11.43 -39.49 -8.12
C ASN A 598 12.63 -38.54 -8.15
N VAL A 599 13.83 -39.07 -7.95
CA VAL A 599 15.09 -38.31 -7.87
C VAL A 599 15.83 -38.36 -9.20
N ASP A 600 15.95 -37.22 -9.88
CA ASP A 600 16.84 -37.08 -11.04
C ASP A 600 18.28 -36.84 -10.59
N GLY A 601 18.88 -37.87 -10.02
CA GLY A 601 20.23 -37.82 -9.47
C GLY A 601 20.50 -38.93 -8.46
N ILE A 602 21.42 -38.66 -7.54
CA ILE A 602 21.80 -39.57 -6.46
C ILE A 602 20.86 -39.36 -5.27
N ALA A 603 20.34 -40.45 -4.71
CA ALA A 603 19.72 -40.47 -3.39
C ALA A 603 20.74 -40.99 -2.35
N ASP A 604 21.22 -40.10 -1.48
CA ASP A 604 22.19 -40.40 -0.43
C ASP A 604 21.51 -40.47 0.94
N PHE A 605 21.72 -41.58 1.66
CA PHE A 605 21.15 -41.84 2.98
C PHE A 605 22.18 -41.60 4.08
N GLY A 606 22.06 -40.47 4.78
CA GLY A 606 22.87 -40.14 5.94
C GLY A 606 22.53 -41.01 7.16
N SER A 607 23.42 -41.00 8.16
CA SER A 607 23.35 -41.81 9.41
C SER A 607 22.11 -41.62 10.29
N GLY A 608 21.20 -40.70 9.94
CA GLY A 608 19.93 -40.46 10.63
C GLY A 608 18.69 -40.72 9.76
N SER A 609 18.87 -41.30 8.57
CA SER A 609 17.79 -41.57 7.63
C SER A 609 16.79 -42.58 8.20
N MET A 610 15.50 -42.26 8.14
CA MET A 610 14.43 -43.17 8.55
C MET A 610 13.40 -43.31 7.43
N LEU A 611 12.92 -44.53 7.18
CA LEU A 611 11.74 -44.80 6.37
C LEU A 611 10.58 -45.19 7.29
N GLY A 612 9.49 -44.43 7.22
CA GLY A 612 8.22 -44.73 7.86
C GLY A 612 7.14 -45.00 6.82
N LEU A 613 6.33 -46.01 7.06
CA LEU A 613 5.21 -46.38 6.17
C LEU A 613 3.88 -46.20 6.90
N ASN A 614 2.91 -45.65 6.19
CA ASN A 614 1.54 -45.53 6.63
C ASN A 614 0.63 -46.39 5.74
N LEU A 615 0.28 -47.57 6.25
CA LEU A 615 -0.63 -48.48 5.56
C LEU A 615 -2.07 -47.96 5.72
N LEU A 616 -2.67 -47.54 4.60
CA LEU A 616 -4.04 -47.04 4.61
C LEU A 616 -5.03 -48.18 4.90
N ALA A 617 -6.15 -47.88 5.56
CA ALA A 617 -7.07 -48.87 6.15
C ALA A 617 -7.65 -49.92 5.18
N ASN A 618 -7.57 -49.68 3.87
CA ASN A 618 -8.08 -50.58 2.83
C ASN A 618 -6.95 -51.17 1.95
N ASN A 619 -5.72 -51.20 2.45
CA ASN A 619 -4.61 -51.77 1.68
C ASN A 619 -4.83 -53.27 1.39
N ASN A 620 -4.49 -53.66 0.17
CA ASN A 620 -4.70 -55.02 -0.34
C ASN A 620 -3.38 -55.80 -0.52
N LEU A 621 -2.34 -55.39 0.21
CA LEU A 621 -1.00 -55.98 0.08
C LEU A 621 -0.99 -57.47 0.46
N GLN A 622 -0.19 -58.23 -0.24
CA GLN A 622 0.03 -59.67 -0.04
C GLN A 622 1.53 -59.97 -0.01
N VAL A 623 1.94 -61.04 0.67
CA VAL A 623 3.32 -61.53 0.61
C VAL A 623 3.72 -61.79 -0.85
N GLY A 624 4.84 -61.22 -1.27
CA GLY A 624 5.33 -61.22 -2.64
C GLY A 624 5.02 -59.94 -3.42
N ASP A 625 4.12 -59.08 -2.94
CA ASP A 625 3.90 -57.77 -3.55
C ASP A 625 5.15 -56.91 -3.44
N THR A 626 5.40 -56.12 -4.48
CA THR A 626 6.53 -55.21 -4.57
C THR A 626 6.06 -53.77 -4.81
N LEU A 627 6.68 -52.81 -4.14
CA LEU A 627 6.41 -51.39 -4.24
C LEU A 627 7.70 -50.66 -4.60
N ASP A 628 7.74 -50.01 -5.76
CA ASP A 628 8.81 -49.09 -6.09
C ASP A 628 8.47 -47.74 -5.47
N VAL A 629 9.19 -47.37 -4.40
CA VAL A 629 8.87 -46.20 -3.58
C VAL A 629 9.80 -45.01 -3.82
N MET A 630 10.96 -45.26 -4.42
CA MET A 630 11.87 -44.21 -4.86
C MET A 630 12.54 -44.62 -6.16
N LEU A 631 12.63 -43.68 -7.10
CA LEU A 631 13.43 -43.81 -8.32
C LEU A 631 14.65 -42.89 -8.20
N ALA A 632 15.83 -43.37 -8.59
CA ALA A 632 17.07 -42.59 -8.57
C ALA A 632 18.10 -43.15 -9.55
N GLN A 633 19.07 -42.34 -10.00
CA GLN A 633 20.18 -42.82 -10.83
C GLN A 633 21.10 -43.78 -10.02
N SER A 634 21.28 -43.48 -8.73
CA SER A 634 21.93 -44.35 -7.75
C SER A 634 21.45 -44.09 -6.33
N PHE A 635 21.60 -45.12 -5.50
CA PHE A 635 21.41 -45.07 -4.05
C PHE A 635 22.77 -45.19 -3.36
N GLU A 636 23.11 -44.22 -2.52
CA GLU A 636 24.34 -44.20 -1.72
C GLU A 636 24.03 -44.38 -0.24
N ASN A 637 24.90 -45.12 0.47
CA ASN A 637 24.78 -45.34 1.91
C ASN A 637 23.45 -45.94 2.37
N LEU A 638 22.77 -46.73 1.51
CA LEU A 638 21.46 -47.34 1.80
C LEU A 638 21.43 -48.14 3.12
N SER A 639 22.56 -48.70 3.57
CA SER A 639 22.68 -49.36 4.87
C SER A 639 22.38 -48.46 6.08
N ASN A 640 22.41 -47.13 5.90
CA ASN A 640 22.05 -46.15 6.93
C ASN A 640 20.54 -45.90 7.02
N LEU A 641 19.74 -46.39 6.07
CA LEU A 641 18.30 -46.22 6.09
C LEU A 641 17.70 -47.09 7.19
N GLY A 642 17.40 -46.46 8.33
CA GLY A 642 16.69 -47.08 9.43
C GLY A 642 15.22 -47.26 9.09
N LEU A 643 14.62 -48.32 9.63
CA LEU A 643 13.26 -48.71 9.31
C LEU A 643 12.39 -48.55 10.56
N GLN A 644 11.41 -47.65 10.50
CA GLN A 644 10.47 -47.44 11.60
C GLN A 644 9.10 -48.00 11.22
N GLY A 645 8.59 -48.93 12.03
CA GLY A 645 7.23 -49.46 11.84
C GLY A 645 7.07 -50.46 10.70
N LEU A 646 8.14 -51.04 10.15
CA LEU A 646 8.05 -52.10 9.11
C LEU A 646 7.71 -53.49 9.65
N ASP A 647 7.69 -53.67 10.98
CA ASP A 647 7.17 -54.86 11.62
C ASP A 647 5.72 -54.58 12.03
N PHE A 648 4.79 -54.86 11.11
CA PHE A 648 3.36 -54.59 11.30
C PHE A 648 2.67 -55.62 12.20
N GLY A 649 3.40 -56.64 12.69
CA GLY A 649 2.84 -57.71 13.51
C GLY A 649 1.88 -58.62 12.75
N SER A 650 1.89 -59.91 13.10
CA SER A 650 1.13 -61.02 12.48
C SER A 650 1.51 -61.41 11.04
N GLY A 651 2.82 -61.64 10.80
CA GLY A 651 3.28 -62.60 9.79
C GLY A 651 3.96 -62.05 8.54
N TRP A 652 4.16 -60.74 8.45
CA TRP A 652 4.73 -60.04 7.29
C TRP A 652 5.58 -58.82 7.69
N GLN A 653 6.65 -58.58 6.91
CA GLN A 653 7.62 -57.49 7.00
C GLN A 653 7.85 -56.89 5.60
N PHE A 654 8.57 -55.77 5.52
CA PHE A 654 9.06 -55.26 4.23
C PHE A 654 10.56 -55.46 4.11
N ASP A 655 10.97 -56.22 3.09
CA ASP A 655 12.37 -56.32 2.68
C ASP A 655 12.70 -55.20 1.69
N ILE A 656 13.88 -54.61 1.82
CA ILE A 656 14.32 -53.49 0.98
C ILE A 656 15.39 -53.98 0.00
N ALA A 657 15.22 -53.62 -1.27
CA ALA A 657 16.19 -53.90 -2.31
C ALA A 657 16.42 -52.69 -3.21
N ASP A 658 17.67 -52.51 -3.63
CA ASP A 658 18.05 -51.67 -4.77
C ASP A 658 17.97 -52.53 -6.03
N VAL A 659 17.05 -52.22 -6.92
CA VAL A 659 16.73 -53.01 -8.11
C VAL A 659 16.83 -52.17 -9.38
N GLY A 660 17.28 -52.79 -10.47
CA GLY A 660 17.43 -52.14 -11.77
C GLY A 660 18.87 -52.01 -12.24
N LEU A 661 19.06 -51.44 -13.43
CA LEU A 661 20.38 -51.24 -14.02
C LEU A 661 21.05 -49.99 -13.42
N ALA A 662 22.34 -50.08 -13.11
CA ALA A 662 23.10 -48.93 -12.62
C ALA A 662 23.00 -47.75 -13.61
N ASN A 663 22.75 -46.54 -13.09
CA ASN A 663 22.58 -45.30 -13.86
C ASN A 663 21.41 -45.34 -14.86
N SER A 664 20.38 -46.15 -14.60
CA SER A 664 19.11 -46.15 -15.31
C SER A 664 18.08 -45.27 -14.61
N GLN A 665 17.17 -44.66 -15.36
CA GLN A 665 15.97 -44.00 -14.84
C GLN A 665 14.96 -45.01 -14.21
N ASP A 666 15.15 -46.30 -14.47
CA ASP A 666 14.34 -47.40 -13.94
C ASP A 666 14.93 -48.06 -12.68
N ARG A 667 16.00 -47.49 -12.10
CA ARG A 667 16.58 -48.02 -10.86
C ARG A 667 15.74 -47.56 -9.67
N ALA A 668 15.28 -48.51 -8.86
CA ALA A 668 14.28 -48.28 -7.83
C ALA A 668 14.74 -48.80 -6.46
N LEU A 669 14.35 -48.07 -5.42
CA LEU A 669 14.27 -48.59 -4.07
C LEU A 669 12.93 -49.34 -3.98
N ARG A 670 13.02 -50.67 -3.93
CA ARG A 670 11.87 -51.56 -3.91
C ARG A 670 11.64 -52.11 -2.51
N LEU A 671 10.41 -51.97 -2.03
CA LEU A 671 9.92 -52.69 -0.86
C LEU A 671 9.25 -53.98 -1.33
N THR A 672 9.57 -55.10 -0.70
CA THR A 672 8.91 -56.40 -0.96
C THR A 672 8.21 -56.85 0.31
N VAL A 673 6.92 -57.14 0.23
CA VAL A 673 6.16 -57.72 1.33
C VAL A 673 6.65 -59.16 1.52
N ALA A 674 7.33 -59.44 2.63
CA ALA A 674 7.91 -60.74 2.95
C ALA A 674 7.26 -61.32 4.21
N SER A 675 7.32 -62.65 4.40
CA SER A 675 6.85 -63.27 5.64
C SER A 675 7.90 -63.16 6.76
N VAL A 676 7.48 -62.82 7.98
CA VAL A 676 8.38 -62.80 9.15
C VAL A 676 8.90 -64.22 9.44
N GLY A 677 10.20 -64.45 9.26
CA GLY A 677 10.86 -65.73 9.57
C GLY A 677 11.14 -66.69 8.40
N GLY A 678 11.00 -66.24 7.14
CA GLY A 678 11.38 -67.01 5.96
C GLY A 678 12.91 -67.13 5.81
N ALA A 679 13.51 -68.20 6.32
CA ALA A 679 14.82 -68.62 5.84
C ALA A 679 14.77 -68.73 4.31
N GLN A 680 15.77 -68.15 3.63
CA GLN A 680 15.99 -68.36 2.19
C GLN A 680 15.74 -69.84 1.88
N PRO A 681 14.84 -70.20 0.94
CA PRO A 681 14.78 -71.58 0.50
C PRO A 681 16.19 -71.93 0.04
N VAL A 682 16.78 -72.93 0.71
CA VAL A 682 18.00 -73.59 0.23
C VAL A 682 17.75 -73.83 -1.25
N PRO A 683 18.61 -73.33 -2.17
CA PRO A 683 18.40 -73.58 -3.58
C PRO A 683 18.29 -75.09 -3.73
N GLU A 684 17.11 -75.58 -4.14
CA GLU A 684 17.09 -76.94 -4.68
C GLU A 684 18.10 -76.92 -5.82
N PRO A 685 19.13 -77.79 -5.80
CA PRO A 685 20.04 -77.85 -6.92
C PRO A 685 19.18 -78.10 -8.15
N SER A 686 19.27 -77.21 -9.12
CA SER A 686 18.55 -77.33 -10.38
C SER A 686 18.70 -78.77 -10.87
N GLY A 687 17.59 -79.40 -11.26
CA GLY A 687 17.53 -80.79 -11.74
C GLY A 687 18.39 -81.09 -12.99
N LEU A 688 19.27 -80.16 -13.37
CA LEU A 688 20.27 -80.26 -14.44
C LEU A 688 21.71 -80.48 -13.91
N GLY A 689 21.95 -80.39 -12.59
CA GLY A 689 23.27 -80.60 -11.97
C GLY A 689 23.59 -82.04 -11.54
N LEU A 690 22.60 -82.95 -11.52
CA LEU A 690 22.71 -84.30 -10.96
C LEU A 690 22.54 -85.43 -12.01
N LEU A 691 22.85 -85.14 -13.29
CA LEU A 691 22.93 -86.16 -14.36
C LEU A 691 24.34 -86.34 -14.96
N ALA A 692 25.33 -85.56 -14.53
CA ALA A 692 26.69 -85.61 -15.10
C ALA A 692 27.77 -86.25 -14.19
N ALA A 693 27.43 -86.65 -12.95
CA ALA A 693 28.41 -87.22 -11.99
C ALA A 693 28.02 -88.59 -11.40
N GLY A 694 27.00 -89.27 -11.93
CA GLY A 694 26.43 -90.50 -11.37
C GLY A 694 26.46 -91.74 -12.29
N LEU A 695 27.35 -91.80 -13.28
CA LEU A 695 27.53 -92.96 -14.18
C LEU A 695 28.99 -93.42 -14.21
N ALA A 696 29.59 -93.61 -13.04
CA ALA A 696 30.78 -94.43 -12.88
C ALA A 696 30.69 -95.21 -11.56
N LEU A 697 30.82 -96.53 -11.67
CA LEU A 697 31.08 -97.53 -10.60
C LEU A 697 29.88 -98.19 -9.86
N ILE A 698 29.57 -99.40 -10.36
CA ILE A 698 29.56 -100.70 -9.62
C ILE A 698 28.21 -101.35 -9.28
N GLY A 699 28.09 -102.61 -9.74
CA GLY A 699 27.38 -103.72 -9.07
C GLY A 699 26.47 -104.48 -10.05
N VAL A 700 26.79 -105.63 -10.65
CA VAL A 700 27.49 -106.86 -10.23
C VAL A 700 26.88 -107.51 -8.97
N PHE A 701 25.87 -108.37 -9.22
CA PHE A 701 25.50 -109.67 -8.61
C PHE A 701 23.98 -109.77 -8.39
N LYS A 702 23.25 -110.40 -9.32
CA LYS A 702 22.80 -111.81 -9.27
C LYS A 702 21.93 -112.15 -8.05
N TRP A 703 20.68 -112.55 -8.33
CA TRP A 703 20.13 -113.76 -7.74
C TRP A 703 19.28 -114.55 -8.75
N ARG A 704 19.40 -115.87 -8.66
CA ARG A 704 18.81 -116.89 -9.52
C ARG A 704 17.42 -117.28 -9.01
N LEU A 705 16.54 -117.72 -9.92
CA LEU A 705 15.64 -118.86 -9.70
C LEU A 705 15.38 -119.60 -11.04
N PRO A 706 15.01 -120.90 -11.02
CA PRO A 706 15.57 -121.89 -11.95
C PRO A 706 14.66 -122.41 -13.08
N ARG A 707 15.35 -122.80 -14.18
CA ARG A 707 15.20 -123.97 -15.09
C ARG A 707 13.82 -124.51 -15.50
N ARG A 708 13.63 -124.59 -16.82
CA ARG A 708 13.51 -125.78 -17.73
C ARG A 708 13.08 -125.24 -19.11
N GLY A 709 13.51 -125.70 -20.28
CA GLY A 709 14.42 -126.76 -20.73
C GLY A 709 14.68 -126.56 -22.24
N ARG A 710 15.77 -127.17 -22.73
CA ARG A 710 16.13 -127.44 -24.15
C ARG A 710 15.08 -128.34 -24.84
N PRO A 711 15.18 -128.71 -26.15
CA PRO A 711 16.32 -128.65 -27.12
C PRO A 711 15.95 -128.05 -28.51
N ALA A 712 16.86 -127.45 -29.29
CA ALA A 712 17.90 -127.98 -30.20
C ALA A 712 17.45 -128.12 -31.68
N LEU A 713 18.47 -128.18 -32.56
CA LEU A 713 18.49 -128.30 -34.03
C LEU A 713 18.48 -126.92 -34.73
N GLY A 714 19.45 -126.57 -35.56
CA GLY A 714 20.63 -127.27 -36.08
C GLY A 714 21.46 -126.29 -36.88
#